data_AF-A0A1N6EJ01-F1
#
_entry.id   AF-A0A1N6EJ01-F1
#
_cell.length_a   1.000
_cell.length_b   1.000
_cell.length_c   1.000
_cell.angle_alpha   90.00
_cell.angle_beta   90.00
_cell.angle_gamma   90.00
#
_symmetry.space_group_name_H-M   'P 1'
#
loop_
_entity.id
_entity.type
_entity.pdbx_description
1 polymer ?
#
loop_
_entity_poly.entity_id
_entity_poly.type
_entity_poly.pdbx_seq_one_letter_code
_entity_poly.pdbx_strand_id
1 'polypeptide(L)'
;MKTQNPSKYPVFEADQVLSQKHLNRAISYLEEQDRLTRVGGIGIGIVCGLEISHPHPNQITISCGTAITSLGYQINWEEKTFSYYHPIELSADFLAPKFIDGEYLDLTLPHAKKYEPLKNSIELLPNNTLEVDRIAIPNNFFKDKIVILLLETLLIDEKNCVTTNCDDKGKRIEFKIRPLLVSINDLNSYLFAEYPKAVNFEKISLPRYNVPNHQLITGLDVLNEFKKNLSDSIINNISEKISLAYKSYKSIISNTVDFNVLNNPKTALETVINTYKNSINVQYLWDWMSDISSAYNEIIEFNEQNPSLCCVDETMFPFHIVLGKVDDNDINYRTPFFSTQYSSLKNNQKRKELSLLFERLVHLIKFWKVQNNGIKVTPSIYGDVPLSKKSIPYYYDQILELNRKWNPKKTGKNKNNEIHSYHSEIANYTNLDVVKKPLLYDIEKFNFFTIEGHLGKKYTDVVEELNIMKNSYNLPFKITALNATDFVGKVLDISKFQGRWDDLETDYDLARKRLYNITEFVVNWITNNKATIVNQNLLGAESIDNLKNILSQIKNLLPNDLKDFLPNFVSFNQVFKQLNQTFLIHRWCIQFTKPQLTTTAEDLIDRFDDINELFLEDPFAVIYEETQIRWQRIYKDIFFSTFIQKHPGIEHKAGVTKGGTFILVYVDSTIFKTVKPLLPYTQILTLLTNYQNNFTQIPVSIKQEIEASINFKDYTTQIITPPIEELDKCKQETENIKANILKLADFNMSPTYTKEMKSYLLGNLSYAMQFQVSTATDIPNQQLVIADFFLPYLCCGEGNTIEIKIEKSEPLSIAMKTLKYCNTDDKEYEVVIKGKSGGTFSGTAKDAIVQKSNKYFLKPNHASVKKAGKYTLQYESEGELSNTLEIEISEPKEISNWSTVRNSRDITAFEFINSNQEDTGEYEIDFGDKSEKIITDKKLVRHAFPFNEKVKSFTVNIKQLGGICQNTQKIIVKIGDFNNPDFNSNDFDTQNNNPIKP
;
A
#
# COMPACT_ATOMS: atom_id res chain seq x y z
N MET A 1 12.97 60.92 -21.82
CA MET A 1 14.42 61.13 -21.59
C MET A 1 14.80 62.47 -22.22
N LYS A 2 15.24 63.48 -21.45
CA LYS A 2 15.70 64.79 -22.00
C LYS A 2 17.19 64.75 -22.28
N THR A 3 17.61 63.93 -23.23
CA THR A 3 18.93 63.99 -23.85
C THR A 3 18.77 64.58 -25.24
N GLN A 4 19.71 65.40 -25.71
CA GLN A 4 19.71 65.85 -27.11
C GLN A 4 19.77 64.59 -27.98
N ASN A 5 18.69 64.30 -28.72
CA ASN A 5 18.68 63.24 -29.72
C ASN A 5 19.09 63.89 -31.06
N PRO A 6 20.36 63.81 -31.48
CA PRO A 6 20.78 64.43 -32.73
C PRO A 6 20.08 63.71 -33.89
N SER A 7 19.08 64.37 -34.47
CA SER A 7 18.31 63.83 -35.60
C SER A 7 18.90 64.24 -36.95
N LYS A 8 20.10 64.85 -36.96
CA LYS A 8 20.71 65.45 -38.15
C LYS A 8 22.19 65.12 -38.23
N TYR A 9 22.67 64.75 -39.41
CA TYR A 9 24.09 64.54 -39.70
C TYR A 9 24.51 65.40 -40.90
N PRO A 10 25.67 66.05 -40.86
CA PRO A 10 26.20 66.75 -42.02
C PRO A 10 26.67 65.76 -43.09
N VAL A 11 26.48 66.14 -44.34
CA VAL A 11 27.00 65.48 -45.53
C VAL A 11 27.92 66.48 -46.22
N PHE A 12 29.21 66.19 -46.17
CA PHE A 12 30.25 67.08 -46.67
C PHE A 12 30.34 67.00 -48.20
N GLU A 13 30.43 68.15 -48.87
CA GLU A 13 30.61 68.30 -50.33
C GLU A 13 32.06 68.71 -50.68
N ALA A 14 32.39 68.68 -51.98
CA ALA A 14 33.73 68.99 -52.48
C ALA A 14 34.07 70.47 -52.22
N ASP A 15 35.36 70.82 -52.25
CA ASP A 15 35.89 72.18 -51.98
C ASP A 15 35.95 72.61 -50.49
N GLN A 16 35.87 71.65 -49.57
CA GLN A 16 36.19 71.85 -48.15
C GLN A 16 37.66 71.51 -47.81
N VAL A 17 38.24 72.13 -46.76
CA VAL A 17 39.68 71.98 -46.38
C VAL A 17 40.06 70.53 -46.06
N LEU A 18 39.12 69.74 -45.55
CA LEU A 18 39.26 68.32 -45.26
C LEU A 18 38.58 67.51 -46.36
N SER A 19 39.14 66.33 -46.69
CA SER A 19 38.54 65.46 -47.73
C SER A 19 37.12 65.02 -47.34
N GLN A 20 36.13 65.43 -48.14
CA GLN A 20 34.73 65.02 -47.98
C GLN A 20 34.58 63.50 -47.83
N LYS A 21 35.40 62.72 -48.57
CA LYS A 21 35.35 61.26 -48.57
C LYS A 21 35.76 60.71 -47.20
N HIS A 22 36.81 61.26 -46.59
CA HIS A 22 37.26 60.80 -45.27
C HIS A 22 36.27 61.18 -44.17
N LEU A 23 35.69 62.39 -44.23
CA LEU A 23 34.71 62.85 -43.24
C LEU A 23 33.38 62.09 -43.32
N ASN A 24 32.82 61.94 -44.51
CA ASN A 24 31.60 61.16 -44.73
C ASN A 24 31.82 59.68 -44.36
N ARG A 25 33.01 59.11 -44.66
CA ARG A 25 33.36 57.75 -44.24
C ARG A 25 33.45 57.62 -42.72
N ALA A 26 34.03 58.60 -42.01
CA ALA A 26 34.09 58.57 -40.55
C ALA A 26 32.69 58.62 -39.91
N ILE A 27 31.81 59.47 -40.42
CA ILE A 27 30.41 59.53 -39.96
C ILE A 27 29.70 58.21 -40.25
N SER A 28 29.78 57.71 -41.48
CA SER A 28 29.15 56.45 -41.90
C SER A 28 29.66 55.25 -41.09
N TYR A 29 30.96 55.22 -40.76
CA TYR A 29 31.53 54.17 -39.91
C TYR A 29 30.99 54.22 -38.47
N LEU A 30 30.97 55.40 -37.84
CA LEU A 30 30.46 55.55 -36.46
C LEU A 30 28.97 55.21 -36.37
N GLU A 31 28.18 55.66 -37.35
CA GLU A 31 26.75 55.36 -37.46
C GLU A 31 26.50 53.85 -37.57
N GLU A 32 27.27 53.17 -38.44
CA GLU A 32 27.21 51.72 -38.60
C GLU A 32 27.61 50.98 -37.32
N GLN A 33 28.69 51.39 -36.64
CA GLN A 33 29.10 50.77 -35.37
C GLN A 33 28.02 50.89 -34.28
N ASP A 34 27.34 52.03 -34.19
CA ASP A 34 26.26 52.23 -33.23
C ASP A 34 25.03 51.35 -33.57
N ARG A 35 24.68 51.24 -34.86
CA ARG A 35 23.61 50.34 -35.32
C ARG A 35 23.94 48.87 -35.06
N LEU A 36 25.15 48.44 -35.41
CA LEU A 36 25.65 47.08 -35.11
C LEU A 36 25.68 46.79 -33.61
N THR A 37 26.00 47.78 -32.77
CA THR A 37 25.94 47.62 -31.31
C THR A 37 24.51 47.39 -30.82
N ARG A 38 23.53 48.12 -31.36
CA ARG A 38 22.11 47.93 -31.03
C ARG A 38 21.57 46.57 -31.50
N VAL A 39 21.79 46.25 -32.78
CA VAL A 39 21.30 45.01 -33.41
C VAL A 39 22.02 43.77 -32.86
N GLY A 40 23.34 43.87 -32.67
CA GLY A 40 24.22 42.78 -32.24
C GLY A 40 24.39 42.63 -30.73
N GLY A 41 24.12 43.68 -29.94
CA GLY A 41 24.32 43.68 -28.49
C GLY A 41 23.06 43.82 -27.64
N ILE A 42 21.97 44.38 -28.18
CA ILE A 42 20.74 44.66 -27.42
C ILE A 42 19.58 43.84 -27.98
N GLY A 43 19.19 44.12 -29.22
CA GLY A 43 18.03 43.53 -29.87
C GLY A 43 17.30 44.53 -30.75
N ILE A 44 16.23 44.08 -31.40
CA ILE A 44 15.38 44.88 -32.29
C ILE A 44 13.92 44.81 -31.84
N GLY A 45 13.09 45.77 -32.25
CA GLY A 45 11.68 45.89 -31.89
C GLY A 45 11.41 46.90 -30.77
N ILE A 46 10.22 46.83 -30.18
CA ILE A 46 9.79 47.75 -29.10
C ILE A 46 10.47 47.36 -27.79
N VAL A 47 11.40 48.19 -27.31
CA VAL A 47 12.14 47.93 -26.05
C VAL A 47 11.24 48.18 -24.84
N CYS A 48 10.49 49.28 -24.85
CA CYS A 48 9.54 49.63 -23.79
C CYS A 48 8.53 50.69 -24.27
N GLY A 49 7.35 50.73 -23.64
CA GLY A 49 6.35 51.77 -23.87
C GLY A 49 5.72 51.72 -25.27
N LEU A 50 5.40 52.89 -25.85
CA LEU A 50 4.72 52.98 -27.15
C LEU A 50 3.34 52.30 -27.16
N GLU A 51 2.64 52.36 -26.03
CA GLU A 51 1.28 51.83 -25.89
C GLU A 51 0.28 52.83 -26.48
N ILE A 52 -0.75 52.28 -27.13
CA ILE A 52 -1.84 53.06 -27.71
C ILE A 52 -2.99 53.12 -26.69
N SER A 53 -3.50 54.31 -26.44
CA SER A 53 -4.73 54.51 -25.65
C SER A 53 -5.68 55.51 -26.32
N HIS A 54 -6.97 55.39 -26.00
CA HIS A 54 -8.03 56.23 -26.55
C HIS A 54 -8.65 57.07 -25.44
N PRO A 55 -8.13 58.28 -25.17
CA PRO A 55 -8.75 59.17 -24.20
C PRO A 55 -10.20 59.52 -24.59
N HIS A 56 -10.46 59.62 -25.90
CA HIS A 56 -11.77 59.90 -26.48
C HIS A 56 -11.87 59.17 -27.85
N PRO A 57 -13.08 58.93 -28.41
CA PRO A 57 -13.26 58.28 -29.71
C PRO A 57 -12.51 58.95 -30.88
N ASN A 58 -12.23 60.25 -30.77
CA ASN A 58 -11.58 61.07 -31.80
C ASN A 58 -10.13 61.45 -31.43
N GLN A 59 -9.57 60.77 -30.44
CA GLN A 59 -8.21 61.01 -29.96
C GLN A 59 -7.47 59.71 -29.76
N ILE A 60 -6.19 59.72 -30.09
CA ILE A 60 -5.28 58.62 -29.83
C ILE A 60 -4.06 59.16 -29.09
N THR A 61 -3.62 58.47 -28.05
CA THR A 61 -2.40 58.80 -27.31
C THR A 61 -1.40 57.66 -27.47
N ILE A 62 -0.19 58.01 -27.86
CA ILE A 62 0.95 57.08 -27.91
C ILE A 62 1.84 57.41 -26.72
N SER A 63 2.00 56.45 -25.80
CA SER A 63 2.79 56.63 -24.58
C SER A 63 4.29 56.75 -24.84
N CYS A 64 5.03 57.34 -23.90
CA CYS A 64 6.48 57.44 -24.00
C CYS A 64 7.12 56.05 -24.15
N GLY A 65 8.11 55.91 -25.02
CA GLY A 65 8.77 54.63 -25.25
C GLY A 65 9.96 54.69 -26.19
N THR A 66 10.59 53.54 -26.36
CA THR A 66 11.79 53.37 -27.19
C THR A 66 11.68 52.08 -27.99
N ALA A 67 12.11 52.13 -29.25
CA ALA A 67 12.22 50.98 -30.12
C ALA A 67 13.48 51.04 -30.97
N ILE A 68 13.88 49.89 -31.52
CA ILE A 68 15.05 49.74 -32.40
C ILE A 68 14.58 49.06 -33.68
N THR A 69 14.81 49.64 -34.86
CA THR A 69 14.39 49.04 -36.14
C THR A 69 15.25 47.82 -36.52
N SER A 70 14.88 47.04 -37.53
CA SER A 70 15.69 45.88 -37.97
C SER A 70 17.04 46.30 -38.57
N LEU A 71 17.17 47.54 -39.03
CA LEU A 71 18.46 48.13 -39.39
C LEU A 71 19.22 48.63 -38.16
N GLY A 72 18.62 48.83 -36.99
CA GLY A 72 19.31 49.32 -35.79
C GLY A 72 19.14 50.81 -35.49
N TYR A 73 18.25 51.49 -36.22
CA TYR A 73 17.89 52.87 -35.90
C TYR A 73 17.04 52.92 -34.64
N GLN A 74 17.35 53.86 -33.75
CA GLN A 74 16.61 54.04 -32.51
C GLN A 74 15.46 55.03 -32.69
N ILE A 75 14.24 54.60 -32.37
CA ILE A 75 13.05 55.44 -32.31
C ILE A 75 12.80 55.79 -30.84
N ASN A 76 13.04 57.05 -30.49
CA ASN A 76 12.72 57.60 -29.18
C ASN A 76 11.44 58.42 -29.28
N TRP A 77 10.43 58.07 -28.49
CA TRP A 77 9.12 58.69 -28.54
C TRP A 77 8.74 59.33 -27.20
N GLU A 78 8.35 60.60 -27.26
CA GLU A 78 7.74 61.30 -26.13
C GLU A 78 6.23 61.16 -26.22
N GLU A 79 5.57 61.02 -25.06
CA GLU A 79 4.13 60.86 -25.01
C GLU A 79 3.41 62.03 -25.69
N LYS A 80 2.52 61.70 -26.63
CA LYS A 80 1.76 62.69 -27.41
C LYS A 80 0.34 62.20 -27.64
N THR A 81 -0.61 63.12 -27.52
CA THR A 81 -2.02 62.93 -27.89
C THR A 81 -2.29 63.62 -29.23
N PHE A 82 -2.97 62.90 -30.10
CA PHE A 82 -3.31 63.29 -31.47
C PHE A 82 -4.83 63.44 -31.60
N SER A 83 -5.27 64.61 -32.06
CA SER A 83 -6.69 64.90 -32.35
C SER A 83 -6.91 65.34 -33.79
N TYR A 84 -5.84 65.44 -34.58
CA TYR A 84 -5.86 65.87 -35.97
C TYR A 84 -5.07 64.89 -36.84
N TYR A 85 -5.30 64.93 -38.15
CA TYR A 85 -4.52 64.22 -39.15
C TYR A 85 -4.40 65.08 -40.42
N HIS A 86 -3.48 64.73 -41.30
CA HIS A 86 -3.44 65.26 -42.66
C HIS A 86 -2.91 64.20 -43.64
N PRO A 87 -3.30 64.25 -44.93
CA PRO A 87 -2.66 63.45 -45.96
C PRO A 87 -1.22 63.89 -46.18
N ILE A 88 -0.30 62.93 -46.30
CA ILE A 88 1.11 63.19 -46.59
C ILE A 88 1.58 62.36 -47.79
N GLU A 89 2.41 62.99 -48.63
CA GLU A 89 3.24 62.30 -49.63
C GLU A 89 4.66 62.14 -49.07
N LEU A 90 5.12 60.89 -48.89
CA LEU A 90 6.49 60.60 -48.46
C LEU A 90 7.51 61.12 -49.49
N SER A 91 8.65 61.58 -49.01
CA SER A 91 9.67 62.18 -49.89
C SER A 91 10.16 61.20 -50.95
N ALA A 92 10.20 61.65 -52.21
CA ALA A 92 10.81 60.89 -53.31
C ALA A 92 12.30 60.60 -53.06
N ASP A 93 12.98 61.47 -52.31
CA ASP A 93 14.39 61.27 -51.93
C ASP A 93 14.54 60.21 -50.82
N PHE A 94 13.51 59.97 -50.02
CA PHE A 94 13.48 58.84 -49.08
C PHE A 94 13.21 57.52 -49.82
N LEU A 95 12.21 57.50 -50.71
CA LEU A 95 11.77 56.29 -51.42
C LEU A 95 12.78 55.83 -52.48
N ALA A 96 13.56 56.75 -53.05
CA ALA A 96 14.62 56.48 -54.02
C ALA A 96 15.87 57.36 -53.72
N PRO A 97 16.64 57.04 -52.67
CA PRO A 97 17.76 57.86 -52.22
C PRO A 97 18.88 57.89 -53.27
N LYS A 98 19.24 59.10 -53.71
CA LYS A 98 20.22 59.34 -54.79
C LYS A 98 21.66 59.55 -54.30
N PHE A 99 21.85 59.74 -53.00
CA PHE A 99 23.16 60.03 -52.41
C PHE A 99 23.79 58.76 -51.83
N ILE A 100 24.85 58.30 -52.49
CA ILE A 100 25.60 57.07 -52.20
C ILE A 100 27.10 57.45 -52.26
N ASP A 101 27.56 58.26 -51.32
CA ASP A 101 28.99 58.61 -51.14
C ASP A 101 29.47 58.22 -49.72
N GLY A 102 28.82 57.22 -49.12
CA GLY A 102 29.13 56.68 -47.80
C GLY A 102 29.06 55.15 -47.82
N GLU A 103 30.22 54.50 -47.73
CA GLU A 103 30.43 53.05 -47.90
C GLU A 103 29.42 52.15 -47.17
N TYR A 104 28.90 52.57 -46.00
CA TYR A 104 27.95 51.78 -45.19
C TYR A 104 26.49 52.23 -45.32
N LEU A 105 26.22 53.50 -45.67
CA LEU A 105 24.84 53.98 -45.88
C LEU A 105 24.19 53.39 -47.14
N ASP A 106 25.02 53.05 -48.13
CA ASP A 106 24.63 52.42 -49.40
C ASP A 106 23.96 51.05 -49.22
N LEU A 107 24.21 50.38 -48.08
CA LEU A 107 23.62 49.09 -47.76
C LEU A 107 22.23 49.23 -47.12
N THR A 108 21.90 50.40 -46.54
CA THR A 108 20.73 50.56 -45.68
C THR A 108 19.60 51.31 -46.36
N LEU A 109 19.90 52.44 -46.99
CA LEU A 109 18.94 53.33 -47.63
C LEU A 109 18.15 52.68 -48.79
N PRO A 110 18.68 51.71 -49.57
CA PRO A 110 17.88 51.01 -50.57
C PRO A 110 16.66 50.26 -50.01
N HIS A 111 16.63 49.92 -48.71
CA HIS A 111 15.46 49.32 -48.07
C HIS A 111 14.25 50.27 -48.03
N ALA A 112 14.45 51.57 -48.18
CA ALA A 112 13.38 52.58 -48.18
C ALA A 112 12.43 52.46 -49.39
N LYS A 113 12.90 51.89 -50.51
CA LYS A 113 12.05 51.61 -51.69
C LYS A 113 10.87 50.69 -51.36
N LYS A 114 10.98 49.85 -50.32
CA LYS A 114 9.90 48.96 -49.88
C LYS A 114 8.67 49.71 -49.36
N TYR A 115 8.81 51.00 -49.02
CA TYR A 115 7.73 51.85 -48.52
C TYR A 115 7.02 52.64 -49.65
N GLU A 116 7.34 52.39 -50.93
CA GLU A 116 6.61 52.99 -52.07
C GLU A 116 5.09 52.80 -52.00
N PRO A 117 4.53 51.64 -51.54
CA PRO A 117 3.08 51.51 -51.35
C PRO A 117 2.50 52.50 -50.32
N LEU A 118 3.31 52.99 -49.38
CA LEU A 118 2.94 53.99 -48.38
C LEU A 118 3.24 55.42 -48.83
N LYS A 119 3.60 55.63 -50.10
CA LYS A 119 3.91 56.96 -50.65
C LYS A 119 2.84 57.98 -50.29
N ASN A 120 1.56 57.61 -50.41
CA ASN A 120 0.44 58.41 -49.91
C ASN A 120 -0.05 57.79 -48.60
N SER A 121 0.18 58.48 -47.49
CA SER A 121 -0.19 58.02 -46.15
C SER A 121 -0.94 59.11 -45.39
N ILE A 122 -1.46 58.76 -44.21
CA ILE A 122 -2.03 59.73 -43.28
C ILE A 122 -1.08 59.89 -42.10
N GLU A 123 -0.65 61.13 -41.81
CA GLU A 123 0.13 61.45 -40.62
C GLU A 123 -0.78 61.99 -39.51
N LEU A 124 -0.58 61.50 -38.28
CA LEU A 124 -1.28 61.97 -37.09
C LEU A 124 -0.62 63.24 -36.55
N LEU A 125 -1.45 64.24 -36.25
CA LEU A 125 -1.00 65.54 -35.77
C LEU A 125 -1.40 65.81 -34.31
N PRO A 126 -0.48 66.29 -33.46
CA PRO A 126 -0.76 66.60 -32.06
C PRO A 126 -1.81 67.71 -31.89
N ASN A 127 -2.47 67.74 -30.73
CA ASN A 127 -3.49 68.75 -30.41
C ASN A 127 -2.99 70.20 -30.52
N ASN A 128 -1.70 70.43 -30.27
CA ASN A 128 -1.06 71.76 -30.29
C ASN A 128 -0.40 72.12 -31.63
N THR A 129 -0.65 71.37 -32.71
CA THR A 129 -0.05 71.65 -34.03
C THR A 129 -0.52 73.00 -34.61
N LEU A 130 0.37 73.68 -35.33
CA LEU A 130 0.11 74.93 -36.08
C LEU A 130 0.02 74.70 -37.60
N GLU A 131 -0.02 73.45 -38.06
CA GLU A 131 -0.12 73.12 -39.48
C GLU A 131 -1.47 73.58 -40.08
N VAL A 132 -1.39 74.21 -41.25
CA VAL A 132 -2.49 74.95 -41.89
C VAL A 132 -3.50 73.98 -42.54
N ASP A 133 -3.06 72.78 -42.89
CA ASP A 133 -3.78 71.71 -43.58
C ASP A 133 -4.32 70.60 -42.64
N ARG A 134 -4.30 70.83 -41.31
CA ARG A 134 -4.79 69.87 -40.32
C ARG A 134 -6.31 69.61 -40.44
N ILE A 135 -6.71 68.34 -40.35
CA ILE A 135 -8.10 67.88 -40.38
C ILE A 135 -8.42 67.22 -39.03
N ALA A 136 -9.56 67.54 -38.41
CA ALA A 136 -9.97 66.91 -37.16
C ALA A 136 -10.32 65.43 -37.36
N ILE A 137 -9.89 64.56 -36.44
CA ILE A 137 -10.19 63.13 -36.51
C ILE A 137 -11.69 62.89 -36.30
N PRO A 138 -12.42 62.24 -37.24
CA PRO A 138 -13.84 61.94 -37.08
C PRO A 138 -14.08 60.67 -36.23
N ASN A 139 -15.33 60.46 -35.81
CA ASN A 139 -15.74 59.22 -35.15
C ASN A 139 -15.48 58.00 -36.06
N ASN A 140 -15.09 56.85 -35.47
CA ASN A 140 -14.74 55.60 -36.17
C ASN A 140 -13.55 55.68 -37.15
N PHE A 141 -12.77 56.76 -37.11
CA PHE A 141 -11.63 56.96 -38.01
C PHE A 141 -10.56 55.86 -37.92
N PHE A 142 -10.41 55.24 -36.76
CA PHE A 142 -9.37 54.28 -36.44
C PHE A 142 -9.69 52.83 -36.80
N LYS A 143 -10.92 52.55 -37.26
CA LYS A 143 -11.37 51.19 -37.55
C LYS A 143 -10.50 50.53 -38.61
N ASP A 144 -10.05 49.30 -38.35
CA ASP A 144 -9.22 48.47 -39.24
C ASP A 144 -7.93 49.16 -39.73
N LYS A 145 -7.35 50.02 -38.87
CA LYS A 145 -6.08 50.71 -39.12
C LYS A 145 -5.04 50.35 -38.06
N ILE A 146 -3.77 50.45 -38.45
CA ILE A 146 -2.62 50.30 -37.57
C ILE A 146 -1.85 51.62 -37.48
N VAL A 147 -1.19 51.83 -36.34
CA VAL A 147 -0.25 52.95 -36.16
C VAL A 147 1.17 52.48 -36.39
N ILE A 148 1.88 53.21 -37.24
CA ILE A 148 3.27 52.96 -37.59
C ILE A 148 4.09 54.21 -37.21
N LEU A 149 5.18 54.01 -36.46
CA LEU A 149 6.21 55.03 -36.35
C LEU A 149 7.24 54.80 -37.46
N LEU A 150 7.17 55.62 -38.51
CA LEU A 150 8.11 55.57 -39.64
C LEU A 150 9.25 56.58 -39.40
N LEU A 151 10.49 56.12 -39.50
CA LEU A 151 11.68 56.98 -39.52
C LEU A 151 11.97 57.37 -40.97
N GLU A 152 11.42 58.49 -41.41
CA GLU A 152 11.72 59.06 -42.72
C GLU A 152 13.11 59.72 -42.70
N THR A 153 13.92 59.44 -43.72
CA THR A 153 15.26 60.01 -43.87
C THR A 153 15.25 61.01 -45.03
N LEU A 154 15.59 62.26 -44.76
CA LEU A 154 15.54 63.36 -45.72
C LEU A 154 16.95 63.91 -45.96
N LEU A 155 17.34 64.05 -47.24
CA LEU A 155 18.54 64.79 -47.61
C LEU A 155 18.14 66.23 -47.93
N ILE A 156 18.64 67.18 -47.16
CA ILE A 156 18.34 68.60 -47.32
C ILE A 156 19.60 69.30 -47.84
N ASP A 157 19.47 70.01 -48.96
CA ASP A 157 20.51 70.88 -49.48
C ASP A 157 20.53 72.19 -48.68
N GLU A 158 21.67 72.54 -48.09
CA GLU A 158 21.82 73.75 -47.26
C GLU A 158 22.46 74.91 -48.02
N LYS A 159 22.47 74.87 -49.36
CA LYS A 159 22.90 75.98 -50.21
C LYS A 159 21.96 77.18 -50.07
N ASN A 160 22.38 78.14 -49.26
CA ASN A 160 21.75 79.45 -49.18
C ASN A 160 22.49 80.42 -50.10
N CYS A 161 22.19 80.38 -51.39
CA CYS A 161 22.61 81.46 -52.28
C CYS A 161 21.64 82.65 -52.11
N VAL A 162 21.99 83.61 -51.27
CA VAL A 162 21.40 84.96 -51.32
C VAL A 162 22.20 85.80 -52.31
N THR A 163 21.57 86.81 -52.91
CA THR A 163 22.07 87.60 -54.06
C THR A 163 23.45 88.26 -53.89
N THR A 164 24.06 88.22 -52.71
CA THR A 164 25.37 88.81 -52.39
C THR A 164 26.38 87.86 -51.76
N ASN A 165 26.00 86.63 -51.37
CA ASN A 165 26.93 85.62 -50.90
C ASN A 165 26.29 84.22 -51.03
N CYS A 166 27.02 83.27 -51.61
CA CYS A 166 26.60 81.87 -51.59
C CYS A 166 27.50 81.11 -50.62
N ASP A 167 27.01 80.93 -49.39
CA ASP A 167 27.65 80.06 -48.41
C ASP A 167 27.25 78.61 -48.72
N ASP A 168 28.16 77.85 -49.30
CA ASP A 168 27.97 76.41 -49.50
C ASP A 168 28.20 75.67 -48.18
N LYS A 169 27.11 75.36 -47.48
CA LYS A 169 27.12 74.63 -46.20
C LYS A 169 27.04 73.10 -46.41
N GLY A 170 27.12 72.63 -47.66
CA GLY A 170 26.95 71.24 -48.02
C GLY A 170 25.50 70.79 -47.88
N LYS A 171 25.32 69.50 -47.54
CA LYS A 171 24.00 68.88 -47.34
C LYS A 171 23.87 68.36 -45.92
N ARG A 172 22.66 68.02 -45.49
CA ARG A 172 22.44 67.27 -44.24
C ARG A 172 21.43 66.16 -44.43
N ILE A 173 21.66 65.04 -43.74
CA ILE A 173 20.67 63.98 -43.57
C ILE A 173 19.88 64.30 -42.29
N GLU A 174 18.55 64.33 -42.39
CA GLU A 174 17.64 64.57 -41.29
C GLU A 174 16.69 63.38 -41.12
N PHE A 175 16.66 62.81 -39.92
CA PHE A 175 15.79 61.70 -39.54
C PHE A 175 14.55 62.24 -38.84
N LYS A 176 13.38 62.01 -39.43
CA LYS A 176 12.08 62.45 -38.90
C LYS A 176 11.19 61.25 -38.57
N ILE A 177 10.76 61.14 -37.32
CA ILE A 177 9.79 60.12 -36.91
C ILE A 177 8.38 60.63 -37.22
N ARG A 178 7.66 59.92 -38.08
CA ARG A 178 6.29 60.22 -38.49
C ARG A 178 5.31 59.18 -37.93
N PRO A 179 4.30 59.59 -37.15
CA PRO A 179 3.22 58.70 -36.72
C PRO A 179 2.20 58.54 -37.86
N LEU A 180 2.35 57.49 -38.65
CA LEU A 180 1.46 57.18 -39.76
C LEU A 180 0.30 56.30 -39.31
N LEU A 181 -0.86 56.52 -39.90
CA LEU A 181 -2.04 55.68 -39.75
C LEU A 181 -2.35 55.01 -41.08
N VAL A 182 -2.28 53.67 -41.13
CA VAL A 182 -2.40 52.90 -42.36
C VAL A 182 -3.50 51.84 -42.24
N SER A 183 -4.30 51.69 -43.29
CA SER A 183 -5.35 50.65 -43.38
C SER A 183 -4.73 49.26 -43.50
N ILE A 184 -5.26 48.29 -42.75
CA ILE A 184 -4.78 46.89 -42.81
C ILE A 184 -4.88 46.32 -44.24
N ASN A 185 -5.90 46.73 -45.00
CA ASN A 185 -6.10 46.27 -46.38
C ASN A 185 -5.02 46.75 -47.36
N ASP A 186 -4.29 47.80 -47.01
CA ASP A 186 -3.27 48.43 -47.85
C ASP A 186 -1.84 47.96 -47.47
N LEU A 187 -1.71 47.06 -46.49
CA LEU A 187 -0.43 46.57 -46.00
C LEU A 187 0.15 45.47 -46.88
N ASN A 188 1.45 45.59 -47.16
CA ASN A 188 2.25 44.49 -47.67
C ASN A 188 2.63 43.55 -46.52
N SER A 189 2.11 42.32 -46.52
CA SER A 189 2.37 41.31 -45.47
C SER A 189 3.85 40.94 -45.29
N TYR A 190 4.70 41.20 -46.29
CA TYR A 190 6.15 41.01 -46.18
C TYR A 190 6.84 42.11 -45.36
N LEU A 191 6.33 43.35 -45.39
CA LEU A 191 6.90 44.48 -44.64
C LEU A 191 6.18 44.71 -43.30
N PHE A 192 4.89 44.35 -43.22
CA PHE A 192 4.05 44.49 -42.04
C PHE A 192 3.49 43.12 -41.64
N ALA A 193 4.41 42.24 -41.21
CA ALA A 193 4.05 40.89 -40.82
C ALA A 193 3.17 40.87 -39.56
N GLU A 194 2.20 39.96 -39.56
CA GLU A 194 1.47 39.61 -38.35
C GLU A 194 2.35 38.71 -37.47
N TYR A 195 2.59 39.13 -36.24
CA TYR A 195 3.31 38.35 -35.24
C TYR A 195 2.31 37.43 -34.52
N PRO A 196 2.47 36.11 -34.60
CA PRO A 196 1.53 35.19 -33.97
C PRO A 196 1.51 35.41 -32.45
N LYS A 197 0.30 35.44 -31.86
CA LYS A 197 0.15 35.47 -30.40
C LYS A 197 0.97 34.35 -29.77
N ALA A 198 1.55 34.63 -28.60
CA ALA A 198 2.04 33.58 -27.72
C ALA A 198 0.90 32.56 -27.55
N VAL A 199 1.15 31.31 -27.98
CA VAL A 199 0.13 30.25 -27.89
C VAL A 199 -0.09 30.00 -26.40
N ASN A 200 -1.24 30.42 -25.90
CA ASN A 200 -1.62 30.16 -24.52
C ASN A 200 -2.07 28.70 -24.41
N PHE A 201 -1.20 27.85 -23.87
CA PHE A 201 -1.53 26.46 -23.63
C PHE A 201 -2.32 26.31 -22.33
N GLU A 202 -3.45 25.64 -22.40
CA GLU A 202 -4.24 25.31 -21.23
C GLU A 202 -3.72 24.05 -20.53
N LYS A 203 -3.54 24.12 -19.21
CA LYS A 203 -3.23 22.95 -18.38
C LYS A 203 -4.26 21.84 -18.54
N ILE A 204 -3.79 20.60 -18.52
CA ILE A 204 -4.62 19.41 -18.46
C ILE A 204 -4.94 19.14 -16.99
N SER A 205 -6.23 19.00 -16.66
CA SER A 205 -6.72 18.60 -15.34
C SER A 205 -7.60 17.37 -15.48
N LEU A 206 -7.30 16.32 -14.72
CA LEU A 206 -8.09 15.09 -14.72
C LEU A 206 -9.21 15.18 -13.67
N PRO A 207 -10.39 14.58 -13.93
CA PRO A 207 -11.43 14.45 -12.92
C PRO A 207 -10.91 13.70 -11.69
N ARG A 208 -11.41 14.07 -10.51
CA ARG A 208 -11.12 13.32 -9.29
C ARG A 208 -11.83 11.97 -9.31
N TYR A 209 -11.22 10.98 -8.65
CA TYR A 209 -11.86 9.69 -8.42
C TYR A 209 -13.17 9.85 -7.65
N ASN A 210 -14.24 9.21 -8.11
CA ASN A 210 -15.58 9.21 -7.51
C ASN A 210 -16.17 10.62 -7.24
N VAL A 211 -16.01 11.53 -8.21
CA VAL A 211 -16.67 12.85 -8.19
C VAL A 211 -17.44 13.06 -9.51
N PRO A 212 -18.79 13.19 -9.47
CA PRO A 212 -19.63 13.17 -8.28
C PRO A 212 -19.61 11.83 -7.55
N ASN A 213 -19.99 11.87 -6.26
CA ASN A 213 -20.00 10.69 -5.40
C ASN A 213 -21.05 9.69 -5.90
N HIS A 214 -20.60 8.48 -6.18
CA HIS A 214 -21.41 7.29 -6.42
C HIS A 214 -21.12 6.27 -5.31
N GLN A 215 -22.10 5.41 -5.07
CA GLN A 215 -21.90 4.31 -4.15
C GLN A 215 -21.00 3.24 -4.76
N LEU A 216 -19.93 2.89 -4.03
CA LEU A 216 -18.99 1.84 -4.39
C LEU A 216 -19.24 0.66 -3.46
N ILE A 217 -20.06 -0.29 -3.91
CA ILE A 217 -20.49 -1.43 -3.09
C ILE A 217 -19.55 -2.61 -3.31
N THR A 218 -19.24 -2.89 -4.57
CA THR A 218 -18.45 -4.05 -4.98
C THR A 218 -17.07 -3.63 -5.49
N GLY A 219 -16.13 -4.58 -5.48
CA GLY A 219 -14.82 -4.37 -6.08
C GLY A 219 -14.89 -4.03 -7.58
N LEU A 220 -15.91 -4.49 -8.30
CA LEU A 220 -16.14 -4.12 -9.68
C LEU A 220 -16.52 -2.63 -9.82
N ASP A 221 -17.33 -2.09 -8.90
CA ASP A 221 -17.68 -0.67 -8.88
C ASP A 221 -16.44 0.20 -8.68
N VAL A 222 -15.57 -0.21 -7.74
CA VAL A 222 -14.28 0.44 -7.48
C VAL A 222 -13.41 0.48 -8.74
N LEU A 223 -13.24 -0.67 -9.41
CA LEU A 223 -12.42 -0.75 -10.63
C LEU A 223 -13.04 0.00 -11.81
N ASN A 224 -14.36 0.03 -11.94
CA ASN A 224 -15.06 0.74 -13.01
C ASN A 224 -14.95 2.27 -12.86
N GLU A 225 -14.86 2.79 -11.63
CA GLU A 225 -14.70 4.21 -11.40
C GLU A 225 -13.36 4.74 -11.97
N PHE A 226 -12.28 3.97 -11.85
CA PHE A 226 -10.98 4.31 -12.46
C PHE A 226 -11.08 4.42 -14.00
N LYS A 227 -11.93 3.61 -14.64
CA LYS A 227 -12.09 3.58 -16.11
C LYS A 227 -12.71 4.86 -16.65
N LYS A 228 -13.46 5.63 -15.85
CA LYS A 228 -14.09 6.88 -16.31
C LYS A 228 -13.07 7.91 -16.80
N ASN A 229 -11.90 7.95 -16.16
CA ASN A 229 -10.78 8.82 -16.56
C ASN A 229 -9.96 8.29 -17.74
N LEU A 230 -10.32 7.11 -18.26
CA LEU A 230 -9.70 6.45 -19.40
C LEU A 230 -10.65 6.44 -20.61
N SER A 231 -11.63 7.34 -20.64
CA SER A 231 -12.59 7.46 -21.76
C SER A 231 -11.95 8.10 -23.00
N ASP A 232 -12.46 7.74 -24.18
CA ASP A 232 -11.95 8.23 -25.47
C ASP A 232 -11.93 9.77 -25.55
N SER A 233 -12.90 10.45 -24.94
CA SER A 233 -12.93 11.92 -24.89
C SER A 233 -11.72 12.51 -24.16
N ILE A 234 -11.33 11.93 -23.03
CA ILE A 234 -10.17 12.37 -22.24
C ILE A 234 -8.88 12.07 -23.01
N ILE A 235 -8.77 10.87 -23.59
CA ILE A 235 -7.61 10.46 -24.38
C ILE A 235 -7.42 11.38 -25.59
N ASN A 236 -8.50 11.71 -26.31
CA ASN A 236 -8.49 12.65 -27.43
C ASN A 236 -7.99 14.04 -27.00
N ASN A 237 -8.59 14.60 -25.94
CA ASN A 237 -8.23 15.92 -25.43
C ASN A 237 -6.74 16.01 -25.06
N ILE A 238 -6.23 15.01 -24.31
CA ILE A 238 -4.81 14.96 -23.93
C ILE A 238 -3.91 14.83 -25.16
N SER A 239 -4.29 13.98 -26.11
CA SER A 239 -3.52 13.75 -27.34
C SER A 239 -3.45 15.01 -28.22
N GLU A 240 -4.56 15.73 -28.37
CA GLU A 240 -4.63 16.98 -29.12
C GLU A 240 -3.78 18.07 -28.48
N LYS A 241 -3.88 18.25 -27.16
CA LYS A 241 -3.07 19.23 -26.41
C LYS A 241 -1.57 18.94 -26.51
N ILE A 242 -1.16 17.68 -26.37
CA ILE A 242 0.23 17.26 -26.54
C ILE A 242 0.72 17.51 -27.98
N SER A 243 -0.08 17.12 -28.98
CA SER A 243 0.27 17.30 -30.40
C SER A 243 0.43 18.77 -30.77
N LEU A 244 -0.46 19.64 -30.26
CA LEU A 244 -0.38 21.09 -30.45
C LEU A 244 0.90 21.65 -29.83
N ALA A 245 1.20 21.34 -28.56
CA ALA A 245 2.42 21.80 -27.91
C ALA A 245 3.68 21.33 -28.62
N TYR A 246 3.75 20.05 -29.01
CA TYR A 246 4.88 19.52 -29.78
C TYR A 246 5.08 20.28 -31.09
N LYS A 247 4.01 20.52 -31.87
CA LYS A 247 4.10 21.28 -33.13
C LYS A 247 4.64 22.70 -32.92
N SER A 248 4.25 23.37 -31.85
CA SER A 248 4.72 24.72 -31.53
C SER A 248 6.18 24.78 -31.10
N TYR A 249 6.69 23.76 -30.40
CA TYR A 249 8.07 23.73 -29.90
C TYR A 249 9.06 22.97 -30.79
N LYS A 250 8.58 22.28 -31.85
CA LYS A 250 9.37 21.39 -32.71
C LYS A 250 10.63 22.02 -33.30
N SER A 251 10.60 23.31 -33.64
CA SER A 251 11.75 24.03 -34.21
C SER A 251 12.82 24.41 -33.18
N ILE A 252 12.49 24.34 -31.89
CA ILE A 252 13.34 24.80 -30.77
C ILE A 252 14.04 23.62 -30.08
N ILE A 253 13.37 22.47 -30.01
CA ILE A 253 13.88 21.26 -29.35
C ILE A 253 14.91 20.53 -30.21
N SER A 254 15.87 19.85 -29.56
CA SER A 254 16.89 19.08 -30.26
C SER A 254 16.35 17.75 -30.79
N ASN A 255 16.68 17.38 -32.02
CA ASN A 255 16.29 16.09 -32.65
C ASN A 255 17.13 14.90 -32.16
N THR A 256 17.24 14.73 -30.84
CA THR A 256 18.03 13.66 -30.19
C THR A 256 17.29 12.33 -30.10
N VAL A 257 15.96 12.33 -30.17
CA VAL A 257 15.12 11.13 -30.12
C VAL A 257 14.01 11.18 -31.16
N ASP A 258 13.38 10.02 -31.41
CA ASP A 258 12.17 9.92 -32.22
C ASP A 258 10.93 10.46 -31.47
N PHE A 259 10.58 11.71 -31.78
CA PHE A 259 9.38 12.39 -31.29
C PHE A 259 8.11 12.09 -32.09
N ASN A 260 8.13 11.18 -33.09
CA ASN A 260 6.98 10.99 -33.98
C ASN A 260 5.68 10.59 -33.24
N VAL A 261 5.80 9.89 -32.10
CA VAL A 261 4.66 9.54 -31.24
C VAL A 261 3.89 10.77 -30.77
N LEU A 262 4.53 11.94 -30.64
CA LEU A 262 3.89 13.16 -30.19
C LEU A 262 2.99 13.81 -31.27
N ASN A 263 3.16 13.45 -32.55
CA ASN A 263 2.23 13.93 -33.59
C ASN A 263 0.82 13.36 -33.38
N ASN A 264 0.73 12.10 -32.94
CA ASN A 264 -0.52 11.41 -32.64
C ASN A 264 -0.34 10.47 -31.42
N PRO A 265 -0.34 11.01 -30.19
CA PRO A 265 -0.15 10.22 -28.98
C PRO A 265 -1.23 9.15 -28.77
N LYS A 266 -2.44 9.43 -29.27
CA LYS A 266 -3.66 8.65 -29.04
C LYS A 266 -3.45 7.16 -29.26
N THR A 267 -2.87 6.76 -30.40
CA THR A 267 -2.69 5.35 -30.75
C THR A 267 -1.82 4.60 -29.73
N ALA A 268 -0.75 5.23 -29.24
CA ALA A 268 0.12 4.64 -28.22
C ALA A 268 -0.61 4.53 -26.87
N LEU A 269 -1.37 5.58 -26.49
CA LEU A 269 -2.18 5.59 -25.27
C LEU A 269 -3.24 4.49 -25.27
N GLU A 270 -4.03 4.40 -26.34
CA GLU A 270 -5.10 3.41 -26.49
C GLU A 270 -4.58 1.98 -26.47
N THR A 271 -3.39 1.74 -27.03
CA THR A 271 -2.76 0.41 -27.00
C THR A 271 -2.57 -0.06 -25.57
N VAL A 272 -1.94 0.75 -24.72
CA VAL A 272 -1.68 0.42 -23.31
C VAL A 272 -3.00 0.32 -22.53
N ILE A 273 -3.90 1.29 -22.71
CA ILE A 273 -5.19 1.34 -21.99
C ILE A 273 -6.03 0.11 -22.33
N ASN A 274 -6.18 -0.26 -23.60
CA ASN A 274 -7.00 -1.39 -24.00
C ASN A 274 -6.48 -2.73 -23.47
N THR A 275 -5.16 -2.88 -23.32
CA THR A 275 -4.54 -4.07 -22.72
C THR A 275 -4.84 -4.19 -21.22
N TYR A 276 -4.76 -3.10 -20.46
CA TYR A 276 -4.78 -3.17 -18.99
C TYR A 276 -6.07 -2.67 -18.33
N LYS A 277 -6.99 -2.00 -19.05
CA LYS A 277 -8.20 -1.38 -18.48
C LYS A 277 -9.15 -2.34 -17.75
N ASN A 278 -9.13 -3.62 -18.11
CA ASN A 278 -9.96 -4.66 -17.49
C ASN A 278 -9.21 -5.48 -16.43
N SER A 279 -7.97 -5.12 -16.13
CA SER A 279 -7.17 -5.76 -15.08
C SER A 279 -7.24 -4.97 -13.77
N ILE A 280 -6.77 -5.57 -12.68
CA ILE A 280 -6.56 -4.89 -11.39
C ILE A 280 -5.58 -3.71 -11.47
N ASN A 281 -4.75 -3.65 -12.52
CA ASN A 281 -3.78 -2.56 -12.73
C ASN A 281 -4.42 -1.28 -13.31
N VAL A 282 -5.75 -1.22 -13.43
CA VAL A 282 -6.47 -0.03 -13.94
C VAL A 282 -6.17 1.23 -13.12
N GLN A 283 -5.90 1.11 -11.83
CA GLN A 283 -5.47 2.25 -11.01
C GLN A 283 -4.11 2.80 -11.46
N TYR A 284 -3.17 1.93 -11.86
CA TYR A 284 -1.88 2.39 -12.37
C TYR A 284 -2.03 3.05 -13.74
N LEU A 285 -2.99 2.63 -14.57
CA LEU A 285 -3.33 3.36 -15.80
C LEU A 285 -3.87 4.77 -15.49
N TRP A 286 -4.62 4.91 -14.40
CA TRP A 286 -5.09 6.22 -13.95
C TRP A 286 -3.91 7.10 -13.54
N ASP A 287 -2.97 6.57 -12.74
CA ASP A 287 -1.77 7.30 -12.33
C ASP A 287 -0.89 7.66 -13.54
N TRP A 288 -0.76 6.75 -14.50
CA TRP A 288 -0.04 6.98 -15.76
C TRP A 288 -0.57 8.17 -16.55
N MET A 289 -1.90 8.24 -16.70
CA MET A 289 -2.56 9.37 -17.37
C MET A 289 -2.37 10.68 -16.57
N SER A 290 -2.37 10.60 -15.24
CA SER A 290 -2.04 11.72 -14.35
C SER A 290 -0.59 12.19 -14.54
N ASP A 291 0.36 11.26 -14.68
CA ASP A 291 1.78 11.57 -14.92
C ASP A 291 2.00 12.19 -16.30
N ILE A 292 1.35 11.67 -17.35
CA ILE A 292 1.39 12.26 -18.71
C ILE A 292 0.82 13.69 -18.69
N SER A 293 -0.31 13.89 -18.03
CA SER A 293 -0.92 15.21 -17.87
C SER A 293 0.00 16.17 -17.11
N SER A 294 0.64 15.69 -16.04
CA SER A 294 1.60 16.47 -15.24
C SER A 294 2.86 16.79 -16.04
N ALA A 295 3.35 15.85 -16.86
CA ALA A 295 4.50 16.06 -17.74
C ALA A 295 4.22 17.11 -18.82
N TYR A 296 3.03 17.09 -19.41
CA TYR A 296 2.56 18.14 -20.32
C TYR A 296 2.46 19.50 -19.62
N ASN A 297 1.85 19.55 -18.43
CA ASN A 297 1.71 20.79 -17.66
C ASN A 297 3.06 21.41 -17.34
N GLU A 298 4.07 20.60 -17.01
CA GLU A 298 5.44 21.07 -16.78
C GLU A 298 6.11 21.61 -18.06
N ILE A 299 5.79 21.06 -19.24
CA ILE A 299 6.28 21.57 -20.54
C ILE A 299 5.70 22.95 -20.84
N ILE A 300 4.39 23.12 -20.66
CA ILE A 300 3.73 24.40 -21.00
C ILE A 300 3.98 25.51 -19.97
N GLU A 301 4.35 25.15 -18.74
CA GLU A 301 4.86 26.08 -17.73
C GLU A 301 6.29 26.57 -18.03
N PHE A 302 6.98 26.00 -19.02
CA PHE A 302 8.27 26.48 -19.49
C PHE A 302 8.10 27.84 -20.20
N ASN A 303 7.86 28.88 -19.40
CA ASN A 303 7.55 30.23 -19.83
C ASN A 303 8.83 30.96 -20.20
N GLU A 304 9.15 31.03 -21.48
CA GLU A 304 10.02 32.05 -22.08
C GLU A 304 10.02 31.85 -23.61
N GLN A 305 8.91 32.16 -24.28
CA GLN A 305 9.00 32.57 -25.68
C GLN A 305 9.60 33.98 -25.74
N ASN A 306 10.90 34.11 -25.42
CA ASN A 306 11.68 35.25 -25.88
C ASN A 306 12.43 34.78 -27.12
N PRO A 307 11.89 34.99 -28.34
CA PRO A 307 12.66 34.73 -29.54
C PRO A 307 13.94 35.57 -29.46
N SER A 308 15.07 34.87 -29.45
CA SER A 308 16.38 35.51 -29.52
C SER A 308 16.95 35.28 -30.90
N LEU A 309 17.45 36.35 -31.53
CA LEU A 309 17.97 36.32 -32.90
C LEU A 309 19.49 36.37 -32.85
N CYS A 310 20.16 35.41 -33.50
CA CYS A 310 21.62 35.44 -33.67
C CYS A 310 22.05 36.29 -34.88
N CYS A 311 21.28 36.20 -35.98
CA CYS A 311 21.44 37.02 -37.17
C CYS A 311 20.11 37.71 -37.42
N VAL A 312 20.11 39.03 -37.44
CA VAL A 312 18.90 39.82 -37.71
C VAL A 312 18.68 39.90 -39.21
N ASP A 313 17.44 39.64 -39.64
CA ASP A 313 17.02 39.93 -41.00
C ASP A 313 16.68 41.42 -41.08
N GLU A 314 17.56 42.18 -41.73
CA GLU A 314 17.43 43.63 -41.94
C GLU A 314 16.14 44.00 -42.67
N THR A 315 15.48 43.05 -43.34
CA THR A 315 14.26 43.29 -44.11
C THR A 315 12.97 43.32 -43.29
N MET A 316 12.99 42.89 -42.03
CA MET A 316 11.78 42.74 -41.20
C MET A 316 11.00 44.05 -41.03
N PHE A 317 11.66 45.09 -40.48
CA PHE A 317 11.07 46.42 -40.28
C PHE A 317 12.17 47.50 -40.35
N PRO A 318 12.71 47.78 -41.56
CA PRO A 318 13.97 48.52 -41.72
C PRO A 318 13.99 49.93 -41.09
N PHE A 319 12.90 50.69 -41.29
CA PHE A 319 12.76 52.09 -40.92
C PHE A 319 11.49 52.33 -40.11
N HIS A 320 10.80 51.30 -39.64
CA HIS A 320 9.50 51.47 -38.98
C HIS A 320 9.34 50.57 -37.77
N ILE A 321 8.37 50.91 -36.93
CA ILE A 321 7.86 50.07 -35.84
C ILE A 321 6.34 50.17 -35.84
N VAL A 322 5.67 49.02 -35.78
CA VAL A 322 4.20 48.95 -35.72
C VAL A 322 3.77 48.87 -34.27
N LEU A 323 2.90 49.79 -33.85
CA LEU A 323 2.45 49.88 -32.46
C LEU A 323 1.27 48.95 -32.14
N GLY A 324 0.53 48.54 -33.17
CA GLY A 324 -0.63 47.65 -33.06
C GLY A 324 -1.84 48.17 -33.83
N LYS A 325 -2.92 47.39 -33.79
CA LYS A 325 -4.26 47.80 -34.26
C LYS A 325 -4.82 48.86 -33.30
N VAL A 326 -5.52 49.85 -33.85
CA VAL A 326 -5.97 50.99 -33.04
C VAL A 326 -7.31 50.70 -32.34
N ASP A 327 -8.23 50.04 -33.02
CA ASP A 327 -9.60 49.76 -32.54
C ASP A 327 -9.74 48.43 -31.75
N ASP A 328 -8.64 47.72 -31.49
CA ASP A 328 -8.62 46.46 -30.75
C ASP A 328 -7.38 46.39 -29.84
N ASN A 329 -7.47 45.65 -28.74
CA ASN A 329 -6.31 45.26 -27.93
C ASN A 329 -5.48 44.15 -28.61
N ASP A 330 -5.70 43.91 -29.90
CA ASP A 330 -5.02 42.87 -30.65
C ASP A 330 -3.57 43.25 -30.96
N ILE A 331 -2.64 42.61 -30.24
CA ILE A 331 -1.19 42.80 -30.37
C ILE A 331 -0.58 42.13 -31.61
N ASN A 332 -1.38 41.46 -32.45
CA ASN A 332 -0.90 40.71 -33.62
C ASN A 332 -0.02 41.52 -34.57
N TYR A 333 -0.27 42.82 -34.72
CA TYR A 333 0.57 43.71 -35.55
C TYR A 333 1.65 44.44 -34.75
N ARG A 334 1.61 44.40 -33.41
CA ARG A 334 2.57 45.11 -32.57
C ARG A 334 3.93 44.46 -32.69
N THR A 335 4.94 45.24 -33.09
CA THR A 335 6.31 44.73 -33.27
C THR A 335 6.88 44.24 -31.93
N PRO A 336 7.14 42.94 -31.75
CA PRO A 336 7.65 42.41 -30.50
C PRO A 336 9.14 42.74 -30.35
N PHE A 337 9.64 42.66 -29.12
CA PHE A 337 11.07 42.77 -28.87
C PHE A 337 11.76 41.43 -29.13
N PHE A 338 12.77 41.45 -30.01
CA PHE A 338 13.69 40.34 -30.23
C PHE A 338 15.03 40.68 -29.60
N SER A 339 15.32 40.08 -28.44
CA SER A 339 16.64 40.22 -27.81
C SER A 339 17.72 39.60 -28.70
N THR A 340 18.89 40.22 -28.81
CA THR A 340 19.99 39.57 -29.51
C THR A 340 20.40 38.30 -28.76
N GLN A 341 20.58 37.20 -29.49
CA GLN A 341 20.96 35.92 -28.90
C GLN A 341 22.39 36.02 -28.36
N TYR A 342 22.49 36.28 -27.06
CA TYR A 342 23.69 35.92 -26.33
C TYR A 342 23.80 34.39 -26.40
N SER A 343 24.86 33.88 -27.01
CA SER A 343 25.34 32.50 -26.90
C SER A 343 25.82 32.18 -25.47
N SER A 344 25.10 32.69 -24.46
CA SER A 344 25.29 32.33 -23.08
C SER A 344 24.86 30.88 -22.89
N LEU A 345 25.69 30.11 -22.18
CA LEU A 345 25.42 28.74 -21.75
C LEU A 345 23.98 28.56 -21.22
N LYS A 346 23.39 29.60 -20.64
CA LYS A 346 22.04 29.65 -20.07
C LYS A 346 20.93 29.35 -21.07
N ASN A 347 20.97 29.90 -22.28
CA ASN A 347 19.91 29.67 -23.29
C ASN A 347 19.99 28.25 -23.88
N ASN A 348 21.21 27.75 -24.10
CA ASN A 348 21.40 26.36 -24.53
C ASN A 348 20.99 25.36 -23.45
N GLN A 349 21.27 25.65 -22.18
CA GLN A 349 20.79 24.87 -21.04
C GLN A 349 19.25 24.83 -20.99
N LYS A 350 18.59 25.98 -21.18
CA LYS A 350 17.12 26.05 -21.25
C LYS A 350 16.53 25.21 -22.39
N ARG A 351 17.08 25.31 -23.60
CA ARG A 351 16.64 24.46 -24.74
C ARG A 351 16.86 22.97 -24.45
N LYS A 352 17.98 22.61 -23.81
CA LYS A 352 18.25 21.24 -23.38
C LYS A 352 17.26 20.77 -22.30
N GLU A 353 16.91 21.63 -21.34
CA GLU A 353 15.90 21.31 -20.33
C GLU A 353 14.54 21.05 -20.97
N LEU A 354 14.09 21.91 -21.87
CA LEU A 354 12.85 21.72 -22.62
C LEU A 354 12.87 20.44 -23.46
N SER A 355 13.99 20.16 -24.14
CA SER A 355 14.15 18.93 -24.93
C SER A 355 14.02 17.69 -24.04
N LEU A 356 14.67 17.67 -22.86
CA LEU A 356 14.55 16.58 -21.89
C LEU A 356 13.12 16.39 -21.37
N LEU A 357 12.34 17.47 -21.19
CA LEU A 357 10.93 17.35 -20.80
C LEU A 357 10.09 16.64 -21.88
N PHE A 358 10.31 16.97 -23.16
CA PHE A 358 9.68 16.26 -24.28
C PHE A 358 10.18 14.82 -24.41
N GLU A 359 11.48 14.57 -24.24
CA GLU A 359 12.04 13.21 -24.22
C GLU A 359 11.43 12.35 -23.11
N ARG A 360 11.23 12.93 -21.92
CA ARG A 360 10.53 12.28 -20.81
C ARG A 360 9.09 11.95 -21.20
N LEU A 361 8.35 12.91 -21.76
CA LEU A 361 6.96 12.67 -22.19
C LEU A 361 6.86 11.52 -23.20
N VAL A 362 7.75 11.47 -24.19
CA VAL A 362 7.87 10.33 -25.12
C VAL A 362 8.12 9.02 -24.37
N HIS A 363 9.02 9.04 -23.38
CA HIS A 363 9.34 7.86 -22.58
C HIS A 363 8.13 7.36 -21.78
N LEU A 364 7.38 8.27 -21.13
CA LEU A 364 6.18 7.91 -20.38
C LEU A 364 5.14 7.24 -21.28
N ILE A 365 4.97 7.72 -22.51
CA ILE A 365 3.99 7.18 -23.47
C ILE A 365 4.42 5.81 -24.02
N LYS A 366 5.72 5.62 -24.32
CA LYS A 366 6.22 4.42 -25.02
C LYS A 366 6.53 3.24 -24.09
N PHE A 367 7.03 3.48 -22.87
CA PHE A 367 7.65 2.44 -22.04
C PHE A 367 6.86 2.14 -20.76
N TRP A 368 5.64 1.65 -20.95
CA TRP A 368 4.78 1.14 -19.88
C TRP A 368 5.10 -0.31 -19.52
N LYS A 369 5.23 -0.64 -18.22
CA LYS A 369 5.36 -2.03 -17.76
C LYS A 369 5.07 -2.22 -16.27
N VAL A 370 4.30 -3.25 -15.95
CA VAL A 370 4.01 -3.71 -14.58
C VAL A 370 4.75 -5.03 -14.34
N GLN A 371 5.61 -5.11 -13.31
CA GLN A 371 6.42 -6.31 -12.99
C GLN A 371 6.23 -6.76 -11.54
N ASN A 372 6.11 -8.05 -11.24
CA ASN A 372 5.93 -8.49 -9.84
C ASN A 372 7.24 -8.50 -9.03
N ASN A 373 7.75 -7.31 -8.65
CA ASN A 373 9.06 -7.11 -8.01
C ASN A 373 9.00 -6.84 -6.49
N GLY A 374 7.92 -7.22 -5.81
CA GLY A 374 7.77 -7.00 -4.36
C GLY A 374 7.05 -5.69 -4.00
N ILE A 375 6.70 -5.52 -2.73
CA ILE A 375 6.09 -4.27 -2.25
C ILE A 375 7.22 -3.32 -1.86
N LYS A 376 7.10 -2.03 -2.21
CA LYS A 376 8.10 -1.04 -1.82
C LYS A 376 7.46 0.28 -1.43
N VAL A 377 8.01 0.89 -0.38
CA VAL A 377 7.65 2.22 0.09
C VAL A 377 8.73 3.22 -0.34
N THR A 378 8.38 4.18 -1.21
CA THR A 378 9.31 5.17 -1.74
C THR A 378 8.91 6.59 -1.30
N PRO A 379 9.78 7.34 -0.61
CA PRO A 379 9.48 8.73 -0.25
C PRO A 379 9.31 9.64 -1.48
N SER A 380 8.31 10.51 -1.43
CA SER A 380 7.92 11.42 -2.52
C SER A 380 7.27 12.70 -1.98
N ILE A 381 6.73 13.52 -2.89
CA ILE A 381 6.10 14.80 -2.55
C ILE A 381 4.69 14.86 -3.15
N TYR A 382 3.72 15.19 -2.29
CA TYR A 382 2.32 15.46 -2.62
C TYR A 382 2.03 16.97 -2.55
N GLY A 383 1.19 17.47 -3.46
CA GLY A 383 0.85 18.88 -3.62
C GLY A 383 1.20 19.45 -4.99
N ASP A 384 1.19 20.79 -5.11
CA ASP A 384 1.50 21.54 -6.33
C ASP A 384 3.00 21.57 -6.60
N VAL A 385 3.54 20.44 -7.06
CA VAL A 385 4.95 20.29 -7.44
C VAL A 385 5.07 19.65 -8.82
N PRO A 386 6.04 20.09 -9.65
CA PRO A 386 6.31 19.49 -10.95
C PRO A 386 6.62 18.00 -10.84
N LEU A 387 6.27 17.23 -11.88
CA LEU A 387 6.54 15.79 -11.93
C LEU A 387 8.03 15.48 -11.71
N SER A 388 8.92 16.32 -12.22
CA SER A 388 10.38 16.21 -12.02
C SER A 388 10.83 16.11 -10.56
N LYS A 389 10.04 16.60 -9.60
CA LYS A 389 10.37 16.58 -8.16
C LYS A 389 9.88 15.32 -7.44
N LYS A 390 8.98 14.54 -8.05
CA LYS A 390 8.41 13.31 -7.48
C LYS A 390 9.34 12.13 -7.72
N SER A 391 9.14 11.05 -6.96
CA SER A 391 9.80 9.75 -7.20
C SER A 391 9.35 9.15 -8.53
N ILE A 392 10.21 8.35 -9.16
CA ILE A 392 9.83 7.57 -10.36
C ILE A 392 8.95 6.39 -9.94
N PRO A 393 7.72 6.27 -10.47
CA PRO A 393 6.78 5.21 -10.10
C PRO A 393 7.19 3.81 -10.58
N TYR A 394 6.44 2.83 -10.08
CA TYR A 394 6.60 1.42 -10.34
C TYR A 394 6.36 1.00 -11.81
N TYR A 395 5.42 1.64 -12.52
CA TYR A 395 4.82 1.15 -13.76
C TYR A 395 5.53 1.55 -15.08
N TYR A 396 6.82 1.89 -15.02
CA TYR A 396 7.63 2.25 -16.20
C TYR A 396 8.74 1.23 -16.49
N ASP A 397 9.14 1.11 -17.76
CA ASP A 397 10.30 0.32 -18.21
C ASP A 397 11.47 1.22 -18.65
N GLN A 398 12.62 0.62 -18.93
CA GLN A 398 13.86 1.31 -19.34
C GLN A 398 14.26 2.43 -18.37
N ILE A 399 14.19 2.11 -17.08
CA ILE A 399 14.36 3.08 -15.97
C ILE A 399 15.68 3.84 -16.02
N LEU A 400 16.78 3.22 -16.49
CA LEU A 400 18.08 3.91 -16.58
C LEU A 400 18.03 5.08 -17.57
N GLU A 401 17.28 4.92 -18.65
CA GLU A 401 17.05 6.00 -19.63
C GLU A 401 16.05 7.03 -19.09
N LEU A 402 14.95 6.58 -18.47
CA LEU A 402 13.97 7.48 -17.86
C LEU A 402 14.61 8.36 -16.79
N ASN A 403 15.48 7.80 -15.94
CA ASN A 403 16.19 8.52 -14.89
C ASN A 403 17.00 9.71 -15.44
N ARG A 404 17.60 9.58 -16.62
CA ARG A 404 18.35 10.67 -17.28
C ARG A 404 17.46 11.79 -17.83
N LYS A 405 16.15 11.55 -17.94
CA LYS A 405 15.16 12.49 -18.50
C LYS A 405 14.17 12.99 -17.46
N TRP A 406 14.05 12.30 -16.32
CA TRP A 406 13.01 12.53 -15.31
C TRP A 406 13.02 13.94 -14.73
N ASN A 407 14.22 14.44 -14.38
CA ASN A 407 14.43 15.77 -13.83
C ASN A 407 15.53 16.52 -14.63
N PRO A 408 15.15 17.40 -15.56
CA PRO A 408 16.11 18.09 -16.43
C PRO A 408 17.18 18.89 -15.67
N LYS A 409 16.82 19.51 -14.55
CA LYS A 409 17.74 20.29 -13.71
C LYS A 409 18.79 19.41 -13.04
N LYS A 410 18.41 18.21 -12.57
CA LYS A 410 19.36 17.23 -12.03
C LYS A 410 20.23 16.64 -13.14
N THR A 411 19.66 16.34 -14.30
CA THR A 411 20.43 15.86 -15.46
C THR A 411 21.46 16.87 -15.92
N GLY A 412 21.10 18.16 -16.03
CA GLY A 412 22.05 19.23 -16.38
C GLY A 412 23.22 19.37 -15.40
N LYS A 413 23.05 18.90 -14.15
CA LYS A 413 24.07 18.89 -13.09
C LYS A 413 24.72 17.52 -12.88
N ASN A 414 24.43 16.52 -13.72
CA ASN A 414 24.87 15.12 -13.56
C ASN A 414 24.51 14.51 -12.18
N LYS A 415 23.35 14.87 -11.64
CA LYS A 415 22.81 14.44 -10.33
C LYS A 415 21.59 13.53 -10.45
N ASN A 416 21.47 12.82 -11.57
CA ASN A 416 20.35 11.90 -11.83
C ASN A 416 20.41 10.65 -10.91
N ASN A 417 21.59 10.30 -10.40
CA ASN A 417 21.81 9.28 -9.37
C ASN A 417 21.21 9.63 -7.98
N GLU A 418 20.75 10.89 -7.78
CA GLU A 418 20.06 11.37 -6.58
C GLU A 418 18.51 11.30 -6.70
N ILE A 419 17.95 10.74 -7.78
CA ILE A 419 16.49 10.66 -7.98
C ILE A 419 15.94 9.42 -7.27
N HIS A 420 14.92 9.58 -6.43
CA HIS A 420 14.26 8.44 -5.78
C HIS A 420 13.33 7.73 -6.77
N SER A 421 13.24 6.40 -6.64
CA SER A 421 12.48 5.54 -7.54
C SER A 421 12.14 4.24 -6.85
N TYR A 422 10.99 3.66 -7.20
CA TYR A 422 10.70 2.25 -6.89
C TYR A 422 11.85 1.34 -7.36
N HIS A 423 12.40 1.65 -8.54
CA HIS A 423 13.45 0.89 -9.22
C HIS A 423 14.88 1.25 -8.78
N SER A 424 15.07 1.94 -7.66
CA SER A 424 16.39 2.46 -7.24
C SER A 424 17.48 1.41 -7.02
N GLU A 425 17.11 0.13 -6.88
CA GLU A 425 18.01 -1.00 -6.58
C GLU A 425 18.49 -1.76 -7.82
N ILE A 426 17.98 -1.45 -9.02
CA ILE A 426 18.47 -2.08 -10.24
C ILE A 426 19.96 -1.75 -10.47
N ALA A 427 20.67 -2.66 -11.13
CA ALA A 427 22.08 -2.46 -11.46
C ALA A 427 22.28 -1.14 -12.24
N ASN A 428 23.36 -0.42 -11.92
CA ASN A 428 23.75 0.86 -12.53
C ASN A 428 22.81 2.06 -12.31
N TYR A 429 21.78 1.96 -11.45
CA TYR A 429 20.93 3.10 -11.13
C TYR A 429 21.65 4.18 -10.31
N THR A 430 22.26 3.76 -9.20
CA THR A 430 23.01 4.64 -8.30
C THR A 430 23.95 3.80 -7.41
N ASN A 431 24.98 4.44 -6.87
CA ASN A 431 25.82 3.88 -5.81
C ASN A 431 25.50 4.49 -4.43
N LEU A 432 24.51 5.39 -4.36
CA LEU A 432 24.15 6.10 -3.14
C LEU A 432 23.10 5.32 -2.33
N ASP A 433 23.46 4.92 -1.11
CA ASP A 433 22.55 4.20 -0.21
C ASP A 433 21.34 5.03 0.21
N VAL A 434 21.49 6.36 0.32
CA VAL A 434 20.37 7.29 0.58
C VAL A 434 19.28 7.24 -0.51
N VAL A 435 19.59 6.71 -1.70
CA VAL A 435 18.62 6.54 -2.79
C VAL A 435 18.12 5.09 -2.89
N LYS A 436 18.98 4.10 -2.63
CA LYS A 436 18.59 2.68 -2.60
C LYS A 436 17.69 2.36 -1.42
N LYS A 437 18.06 2.85 -0.23
CA LYS A 437 17.41 2.60 1.06
C LYS A 437 17.01 3.92 1.73
N PRO A 438 16.14 4.73 1.10
CA PRO A 438 15.88 6.10 1.54
C PRO A 438 15.24 6.19 2.94
N LEU A 439 14.54 5.15 3.38
CA LEU A 439 13.86 5.10 4.68
C LEU A 439 14.81 4.95 5.90
N LEU A 440 16.08 4.63 5.66
CA LEU A 440 17.11 4.61 6.71
C LEU A 440 17.72 5.99 7.00
N TYR A 441 17.33 7.01 6.23
CA TYR A 441 17.88 8.36 6.28
C TYR A 441 16.79 9.38 6.61
N ASP A 442 17.18 10.65 6.74
CA ASP A 442 16.23 11.74 6.99
C ASP A 442 15.18 11.87 5.87
N ILE A 443 13.92 11.75 6.29
CA ILE A 443 12.73 11.83 5.44
C ILE A 443 11.93 13.14 5.65
N GLU A 444 12.45 14.12 6.41
CA GLU A 444 11.74 15.37 6.72
C GLU A 444 11.22 16.10 5.48
N LYS A 445 12.03 16.15 4.41
CA LYS A 445 11.69 16.83 3.15
C LYS A 445 10.53 16.17 2.36
N PHE A 446 10.10 14.98 2.74
CA PHE A 446 9.04 14.22 2.07
C PHE A 446 7.75 14.26 2.90
N ASN A 447 6.64 14.60 2.26
CA ASN A 447 5.31 14.60 2.87
C ASN A 447 4.42 13.45 2.37
N PHE A 448 4.96 12.58 1.51
CA PHE A 448 4.21 11.47 0.91
C PHE A 448 5.09 10.22 0.80
N PHE A 449 4.47 9.06 0.97
CA PHE A 449 5.08 7.74 0.78
C PHE A 449 4.30 7.01 -0.32
N THR A 450 4.93 6.79 -1.48
CA THR A 450 4.33 5.93 -2.51
C THR A 450 4.48 4.48 -2.09
N ILE A 451 3.40 3.70 -2.15
CA ILE A 451 3.35 2.30 -1.73
C ILE A 451 2.87 1.48 -2.91
N GLU A 452 3.78 0.82 -3.59
CA GLU A 452 3.54 0.22 -4.91
C GLU A 452 3.95 -1.27 -4.94
N GLY A 453 3.42 -2.03 -5.91
CA GLY A 453 3.72 -3.47 -6.07
C GLY A 453 2.90 -4.41 -5.18
N HIS A 454 1.80 -3.92 -4.60
CA HIS A 454 0.93 -4.67 -3.70
C HIS A 454 -0.37 -5.20 -4.35
N LEU A 455 -0.79 -4.65 -5.50
CA LEU A 455 -1.98 -5.12 -6.21
C LEU A 455 -1.86 -6.58 -6.66
N GLY A 456 -2.97 -7.32 -6.55
CA GLY A 456 -3.05 -8.72 -6.98
C GLY A 456 -2.39 -9.71 -6.03
N LYS A 457 -1.83 -9.23 -4.92
CA LYS A 457 -1.33 -10.06 -3.83
C LYS A 457 -2.42 -10.29 -2.79
N LYS A 458 -2.26 -11.35 -2.00
CA LYS A 458 -3.18 -11.66 -0.91
C LYS A 458 -3.16 -10.55 0.14
N TYR A 459 -4.34 -10.02 0.52
CA TYR A 459 -4.41 -8.82 1.37
C TYR A 459 -3.78 -9.03 2.75
N THR A 460 -3.88 -10.25 3.31
CA THR A 460 -3.26 -10.59 4.60
C THR A 460 -1.74 -10.43 4.57
N ASP A 461 -1.12 -10.93 3.49
CA ASP A 461 0.33 -10.94 3.32
C ASP A 461 0.83 -9.51 3.06
N VAL A 462 0.06 -8.72 2.29
CA VAL A 462 0.33 -7.29 2.06
C VAL A 462 0.27 -6.49 3.36
N VAL A 463 -0.76 -6.70 4.18
CA VAL A 463 -0.92 -6.01 5.47
C VAL A 463 0.22 -6.38 6.42
N GLU A 464 0.60 -7.65 6.48
CA GLU A 464 1.74 -8.12 7.29
C GLU A 464 3.06 -7.47 6.82
N GLU A 465 3.38 -7.56 5.53
CA GLU A 465 4.61 -7.01 4.94
C GLU A 465 4.70 -5.49 5.16
N LEU A 466 3.61 -4.76 4.95
CA LEU A 466 3.56 -3.31 5.17
C LEU A 466 3.66 -2.93 6.65
N ASN A 467 3.07 -3.69 7.57
CA ASN A 467 3.25 -3.46 9.00
C ASN A 467 4.70 -3.69 9.44
N ILE A 468 5.36 -4.74 8.92
CA ILE A 468 6.78 -4.99 9.14
C ILE A 468 7.60 -3.79 8.65
N MET A 469 7.39 -3.33 7.41
CA MET A 469 8.09 -2.17 6.88
C MET A 469 7.82 -0.89 7.69
N LYS A 470 6.56 -0.57 7.97
CA LYS A 470 6.14 0.60 8.74
C LYS A 470 6.82 0.62 10.11
N ASN A 471 6.77 -0.48 10.86
CA ASN A 471 7.32 -0.57 12.21
C ASN A 471 8.85 -0.58 12.20
N SER A 472 9.48 -1.26 11.23
CA SER A 472 10.94 -1.31 11.10
C SER A 472 11.56 0.05 10.76
N TYR A 473 10.86 0.86 9.97
CA TYR A 473 11.32 2.19 9.54
C TYR A 473 10.65 3.36 10.29
N ASN A 474 9.85 3.10 11.33
CA ASN A 474 9.09 4.10 12.10
C ASN A 474 8.26 5.05 11.21
N LEU A 475 7.56 4.52 10.21
CA LEU A 475 6.83 5.35 9.25
C LEU A 475 5.52 5.89 9.87
N PRO A 476 5.27 7.21 9.78
CA PRO A 476 4.17 7.86 10.48
C PRO A 476 2.86 7.83 9.67
N PHE A 477 2.33 6.64 9.39
CA PHE A 477 1.01 6.46 8.77
C PHE A 477 0.29 5.22 9.32
N LYS A 478 -1.03 5.13 9.12
CA LYS A 478 -1.84 3.95 9.46
C LYS A 478 -2.15 3.11 8.23
N ILE A 479 -2.40 1.82 8.42
CA ILE A 479 -2.83 0.89 7.36
C ILE A 479 -4.21 0.37 7.75
N THR A 480 -5.14 0.33 6.80
CA THR A 480 -6.49 -0.20 6.99
C THR A 480 -6.85 -1.02 5.77
N ALA A 481 -7.35 -2.25 5.97
CA ALA A 481 -7.83 -3.09 4.88
C ALA A 481 -9.36 -3.18 4.93
N LEU A 482 -10.01 -2.97 3.80
CA LEU A 482 -11.47 -2.89 3.67
C LEU A 482 -11.97 -3.83 2.57
N ASN A 483 -13.03 -4.57 2.88
CA ASN A 483 -13.62 -5.53 1.96
C ASN A 483 -14.66 -4.85 1.05
N ALA A 484 -14.47 -4.92 -0.25
CA ALA A 484 -15.40 -4.43 -1.27
C ALA A 484 -16.33 -5.54 -1.78
N THR A 485 -16.97 -6.25 -0.86
CA THR A 485 -18.00 -7.24 -1.16
C THR A 485 -19.36 -6.77 -0.64
N ASP A 486 -20.41 -6.94 -1.44
CA ASP A 486 -21.77 -6.67 -0.98
C ASP A 486 -22.16 -7.64 0.14
N PHE A 487 -22.51 -7.07 1.30
CA PHE A 487 -22.89 -7.78 2.51
C PHE A 487 -24.41 -7.73 2.79
N VAL A 488 -25.19 -7.00 1.98
CA VAL A 488 -26.64 -6.88 2.18
C VAL A 488 -27.29 -8.27 2.06
N GLY A 489 -28.11 -8.64 3.06
CA GLY A 489 -28.80 -9.93 3.11
C GLY A 489 -27.92 -11.15 3.42
N LYS A 490 -26.61 -10.96 3.69
CA LYS A 490 -25.67 -12.06 3.99
C LYS A 490 -25.29 -12.11 5.46
N VAL A 491 -25.17 -13.33 6.00
CA VAL A 491 -24.72 -13.55 7.38
C VAL A 491 -23.23 -13.86 7.39
N LEU A 492 -22.47 -13.05 8.13
CA LEU A 492 -21.04 -13.30 8.30
C LEU A 492 -20.75 -14.42 9.28
N ASP A 493 -19.67 -15.14 8.99
CA ASP A 493 -19.12 -16.16 9.85
C ASP A 493 -18.24 -15.53 10.92
N ILE A 494 -18.77 -15.46 12.15
CA ILE A 494 -18.06 -14.89 13.30
C ILE A 494 -16.74 -15.63 13.59
N SER A 495 -16.66 -16.92 13.26
CA SER A 495 -15.44 -17.71 13.45
C SER A 495 -14.28 -17.27 12.54
N LYS A 496 -14.60 -16.60 11.41
CA LYS A 496 -13.61 -16.11 10.45
C LYS A 496 -13.11 -14.71 10.79
N PHE A 497 -13.62 -14.09 11.88
CA PHE A 497 -13.21 -12.75 12.26
C PHE A 497 -11.95 -12.75 13.13
N GLN A 498 -10.91 -12.05 12.65
CA GLN A 498 -9.62 -11.89 13.33
C GLN A 498 -9.53 -10.59 14.16
N GLY A 499 -10.64 -10.15 14.77
CA GLY A 499 -10.61 -8.98 15.66
C GLY A 499 -10.22 -9.31 17.10
N ARG A 500 -10.15 -8.27 17.92
CA ARG A 500 -9.75 -8.36 19.33
C ARG A 500 -10.89 -8.95 20.18
N TRP A 501 -10.70 -10.18 20.63
CA TRP A 501 -11.60 -10.91 21.54
C TRP A 501 -10.98 -11.17 22.92
N ASP A 502 -9.78 -10.63 23.20
CA ASP A 502 -8.96 -10.97 24.38
C ASP A 502 -9.75 -10.94 25.72
N ASP A 503 -10.64 -9.97 25.88
CA ASP A 503 -11.49 -9.81 27.06
C ASP A 503 -12.54 -10.93 27.16
N LEU A 504 -13.31 -11.14 26.10
CA LEU A 504 -14.34 -12.19 26.02
C LEU A 504 -13.75 -13.60 26.04
N GLU A 505 -12.56 -13.80 25.48
CA GLU A 505 -11.81 -15.06 25.53
C GLU A 505 -11.44 -15.39 26.99
N THR A 506 -11.00 -14.38 27.76
CA THR A 506 -10.67 -14.55 29.18
C THR A 506 -11.89 -14.96 29.99
N ASP A 507 -13.04 -14.34 29.73
CA ASP A 507 -14.31 -14.67 30.39
C ASP A 507 -14.79 -16.08 30.02
N TYR A 508 -14.64 -16.46 28.74
CA TYR A 508 -14.94 -17.82 28.26
C TYR A 508 -14.07 -18.87 28.94
N ASP A 509 -12.76 -18.63 29.02
CA ASP A 509 -11.81 -19.51 29.69
C ASP A 509 -12.16 -19.73 31.16
N LEU A 510 -12.58 -18.66 31.85
CA LEU A 510 -13.00 -18.72 33.24
C LEU A 510 -14.28 -19.56 33.40
N ALA A 511 -15.29 -19.31 32.57
CA ALA A 511 -16.56 -20.04 32.57
C ALA A 511 -16.35 -21.54 32.28
N ARG A 512 -15.54 -21.86 31.26
CA ARG A 512 -15.18 -23.24 30.90
C ARG A 512 -14.49 -23.96 32.06
N LYS A 513 -13.47 -23.35 32.67
CA LYS A 513 -12.75 -23.94 33.82
C LYS A 513 -13.67 -24.16 35.01
N ARG A 514 -14.59 -23.23 35.29
CA ARG A 514 -15.56 -23.37 36.40
C ARG A 514 -16.48 -24.56 36.18
N LEU A 515 -17.05 -24.72 34.99
CA LEU A 515 -17.89 -25.87 34.65
C LEU A 515 -17.11 -27.19 34.80
N TYR A 516 -15.87 -27.24 34.33
CA TYR A 516 -15.03 -28.43 34.44
C TYR A 516 -14.73 -28.81 35.89
N ASN A 517 -14.39 -27.84 36.73
CA ASN A 517 -14.07 -28.08 38.13
C ASN A 517 -15.28 -28.59 38.91
N ILE A 518 -16.45 -27.98 38.71
CA ILE A 518 -17.68 -28.38 39.43
C ILE A 518 -18.14 -29.77 38.97
N THR A 519 -18.21 -30.01 37.65
CA THR A 519 -18.64 -31.32 37.14
C THR A 519 -17.70 -32.44 37.59
N GLU A 520 -16.39 -32.21 37.63
CA GLU A 520 -15.40 -33.18 38.12
C GLU A 520 -15.52 -33.41 39.62
N PHE A 521 -15.70 -32.35 40.40
CA PHE A 521 -15.93 -32.44 41.83
C PHE A 521 -17.16 -33.29 42.15
N VAL A 522 -18.28 -33.06 41.47
CA VAL A 522 -19.51 -33.82 41.64
C VAL A 522 -19.34 -35.27 41.21
N VAL A 523 -18.71 -35.54 40.06
CA VAL A 523 -18.42 -36.91 39.60
C VAL A 523 -17.56 -37.67 40.60
N ASN A 524 -16.50 -37.04 41.13
CA ASN A 524 -15.62 -37.65 42.11
C ASN A 524 -16.36 -37.94 43.42
N TRP A 525 -17.18 -36.99 43.90
CA TRP A 525 -17.97 -37.16 45.10
C TRP A 525 -18.99 -38.30 44.97
N ILE A 526 -19.77 -38.34 43.88
CA ILE A 526 -20.76 -39.41 43.63
C ILE A 526 -20.06 -40.77 43.49
N THR A 527 -18.90 -40.82 42.82
CA THR A 527 -18.14 -42.07 42.66
C THR A 527 -17.63 -42.61 43.99
N ASN A 528 -17.07 -41.74 44.84
CA ASN A 528 -16.54 -42.13 46.15
C ASN A 528 -17.65 -42.57 47.12
N ASN A 529 -18.87 -42.03 46.97
CA ASN A 529 -20.03 -42.35 47.80
C ASN A 529 -20.98 -43.37 47.16
N LYS A 530 -20.62 -43.99 46.02
CA LYS A 530 -21.49 -44.85 45.21
C LYS A 530 -22.19 -45.94 46.03
N ALA A 531 -21.44 -46.65 46.87
CA ALA A 531 -22.00 -47.73 47.71
C ALA A 531 -23.06 -47.20 48.68
N THR A 532 -22.82 -46.05 49.32
CA THR A 532 -23.74 -45.41 50.28
C THR A 532 -25.00 -44.91 49.59
N ILE A 533 -24.85 -44.25 48.43
CA ILE A 533 -25.98 -43.71 47.64
C ILE A 533 -26.92 -44.84 47.18
N VAL A 534 -26.35 -45.96 46.71
CA VAL A 534 -27.11 -47.14 46.27
C VAL A 534 -27.80 -47.81 47.45
N ASN A 535 -27.10 -48.03 48.57
CA ASN A 535 -27.67 -48.67 49.77
C ASN A 535 -28.82 -47.87 50.38
N GLN A 536 -28.79 -46.54 50.27
CA GLN A 536 -29.86 -45.66 50.77
C GLN A 536 -31.03 -45.48 49.78
N ASN A 537 -30.98 -46.15 48.62
CA ASN A 537 -31.93 -46.01 47.52
C ASN A 537 -32.11 -44.55 47.05
N LEU A 538 -31.02 -43.77 47.02
CA LEU A 538 -31.04 -42.39 46.52
C LEU A 538 -30.87 -42.34 44.99
N LEU A 539 -29.97 -43.17 44.44
CA LEU A 539 -29.76 -43.37 43.00
C LEU A 539 -29.37 -44.82 42.73
N GLY A 540 -29.77 -45.35 41.57
CA GLY A 540 -29.32 -46.66 41.09
C GLY A 540 -27.86 -46.65 40.65
N ALA A 541 -27.16 -47.79 40.76
CA ALA A 541 -25.77 -47.91 40.34
C ALA A 541 -25.57 -47.57 38.85
N GLU A 542 -26.50 -47.99 38.00
CA GLU A 542 -26.52 -47.68 36.57
C GLU A 542 -26.80 -46.18 36.31
N SER A 543 -27.67 -45.55 37.10
CA SER A 543 -27.94 -44.12 37.01
C SER A 543 -26.68 -43.29 37.32
N ILE A 544 -25.91 -43.72 38.33
CA ILE A 544 -24.63 -43.09 38.70
C ILE A 544 -23.61 -43.18 37.56
N ASP A 545 -23.48 -44.35 36.93
CA ASP A 545 -22.53 -44.55 35.83
C ASP A 545 -22.95 -43.76 34.57
N ASN A 546 -24.25 -43.68 34.28
CA ASN A 546 -24.79 -42.87 33.19
C ASN A 546 -24.59 -41.36 33.44
N LEU A 547 -24.85 -40.87 34.66
CA LEU A 547 -24.64 -39.47 35.03
C LEU A 547 -23.15 -39.09 34.92
N LYS A 548 -22.26 -39.97 35.40
CA LYS A 548 -20.81 -39.80 35.24
C LYS A 548 -20.39 -39.70 33.77
N ASN A 549 -20.94 -40.56 32.91
CA ASN A 549 -20.66 -40.53 31.48
C ASN A 549 -21.14 -39.22 30.83
N ILE A 550 -22.38 -38.81 31.12
CA ILE A 550 -22.97 -37.55 30.62
C ILE A 550 -22.11 -36.35 31.03
N LEU A 551 -21.78 -36.23 32.32
CA LEU A 551 -20.96 -35.14 32.86
C LEU A 551 -19.53 -35.13 32.29
N SER A 552 -18.95 -36.30 32.01
CA SER A 552 -17.63 -36.40 31.38
C SER A 552 -17.67 -35.97 29.91
N GLN A 553 -18.74 -36.29 29.18
CA GLN A 553 -18.88 -35.95 27.75
C GLN A 553 -19.20 -34.48 27.49
N ILE A 554 -19.83 -33.76 28.44
CA ILE A 554 -20.09 -32.32 28.32
C ILE A 554 -18.79 -31.53 28.10
N LYS A 555 -17.66 -32.02 28.63
CA LYS A 555 -16.36 -31.39 28.41
C LYS A 555 -15.99 -31.31 26.92
N ASN A 556 -16.40 -32.28 26.12
CA ASN A 556 -16.12 -32.36 24.69
C ASN A 556 -16.92 -31.33 23.85
N LEU A 557 -17.91 -30.66 24.44
CA LEU A 557 -18.70 -29.62 23.77
C LEU A 557 -18.10 -28.21 23.93
N LEU A 558 -17.03 -28.08 24.73
CA LEU A 558 -16.40 -26.80 25.04
C LEU A 558 -14.96 -26.79 24.48
N PRO A 559 -14.74 -26.18 23.29
CA PRO A 559 -13.40 -26.04 22.73
C PRO A 559 -12.52 -25.08 23.54
N ASN A 560 -11.23 -25.04 23.20
CA ASN A 560 -10.26 -24.19 23.89
C ASN A 560 -10.39 -22.70 23.55
N ASP A 561 -10.93 -22.38 22.39
CA ASP A 561 -11.01 -21.02 21.87
C ASP A 561 -12.47 -20.58 21.74
N LEU A 562 -12.78 -19.36 22.17
CA LEU A 562 -14.14 -18.79 22.06
C LEU A 562 -14.62 -18.81 20.61
N LYS A 563 -13.72 -18.53 19.65
CA LYS A 563 -14.03 -18.53 18.20
C LYS A 563 -14.61 -19.85 17.71
N ASP A 564 -14.15 -20.98 18.27
CA ASP A 564 -14.64 -22.31 17.93
C ASP A 564 -15.91 -22.71 18.71
N PHE A 565 -16.13 -22.08 19.87
CA PHE A 565 -17.35 -22.26 20.65
C PHE A 565 -18.55 -21.55 20.03
N LEU A 566 -18.37 -20.32 19.52
CA LEU A 566 -19.47 -19.47 19.02
C LEU A 566 -20.40 -20.14 17.98
N PRO A 567 -19.90 -20.88 16.96
CA PRO A 567 -20.76 -21.58 16.02
C PRO A 567 -21.60 -22.69 16.68
N ASN A 568 -21.13 -23.25 17.80
CA ASN A 568 -21.71 -24.40 18.48
C ASN A 568 -22.58 -24.02 19.68
N PHE A 569 -22.59 -22.74 20.08
CA PHE A 569 -23.30 -22.26 21.26
C PHE A 569 -24.77 -22.69 21.29
N VAL A 570 -25.49 -22.59 20.17
CA VAL A 570 -26.92 -22.96 20.12
C VAL A 570 -27.13 -24.42 20.49
N SER A 571 -26.30 -25.33 19.95
CA SER A 571 -26.37 -26.76 20.25
C SER A 571 -25.89 -27.08 21.68
N PHE A 572 -24.83 -26.41 22.14
CA PHE A 572 -24.37 -26.52 23.53
C PHE A 572 -25.47 -26.09 24.50
N ASN A 573 -26.11 -24.96 24.27
CA ASN A 573 -27.15 -24.40 25.12
C ASN A 573 -28.36 -25.35 25.26
N GLN A 574 -28.72 -26.08 24.19
CA GLN A 574 -29.75 -27.11 24.26
C GLN A 574 -29.37 -28.27 25.21
N VAL A 575 -28.14 -28.78 25.08
CA VAL A 575 -27.63 -29.84 25.97
C VAL A 575 -27.55 -29.33 27.41
N PHE A 576 -27.10 -28.09 27.59
CA PHE A 576 -26.96 -27.44 28.89
C PHE A 576 -28.32 -27.25 29.58
N LYS A 577 -29.35 -26.85 28.83
CA LYS A 577 -30.74 -26.75 29.32
C LYS A 577 -31.29 -28.12 29.75
N GLN A 578 -31.09 -29.15 28.93
CA GLN A 578 -31.56 -30.52 29.23
C GLN A 578 -30.86 -31.10 30.47
N LEU A 579 -29.59 -30.78 30.65
CA LEU A 579 -28.82 -31.18 31.84
C LEU A 579 -29.39 -30.55 33.12
N ASN A 580 -29.71 -29.25 33.09
CA ASN A 580 -30.34 -28.55 34.21
C ASN A 580 -31.66 -29.24 34.61
N GLN A 581 -32.50 -29.53 33.61
CA GLN A 581 -33.74 -30.25 33.82
C GLN A 581 -33.53 -31.61 34.52
N THR A 582 -32.51 -32.36 34.11
CA THR A 582 -32.17 -33.65 34.74
C THR A 582 -31.79 -33.52 36.21
N PHE A 583 -31.02 -32.49 36.59
CA PHE A 583 -30.63 -32.28 37.99
C PHE A 583 -31.78 -31.78 38.87
N LEU A 584 -32.64 -30.91 38.35
CA LEU A 584 -33.86 -30.49 39.04
C LEU A 584 -34.83 -31.67 39.27
N ILE A 585 -34.97 -32.56 38.27
CA ILE A 585 -35.74 -33.80 38.41
C ILE A 585 -35.16 -34.69 39.51
N HIS A 586 -33.84 -34.83 39.59
CA HIS A 586 -33.20 -35.60 40.65
C HIS A 586 -33.44 -35.02 42.04
N ARG A 587 -33.26 -33.70 42.19
CA ARG A 587 -33.55 -32.98 43.43
C ARG A 587 -34.97 -33.26 43.90
N TRP A 588 -35.94 -33.11 42.99
CA TRP A 588 -37.34 -33.38 43.30
C TRP A 588 -37.58 -34.84 43.71
N CYS A 589 -37.03 -35.81 42.97
CA CYS A 589 -37.17 -37.23 43.28
C CYS A 589 -36.63 -37.58 44.68
N ILE A 590 -35.48 -37.04 45.06
CA ILE A 590 -34.88 -37.29 46.38
C ILE A 590 -35.77 -36.70 47.48
N GLN A 591 -36.22 -35.46 47.33
CA GLN A 591 -37.09 -34.78 48.29
C GLN A 591 -38.47 -35.45 48.41
N PHE A 592 -39.03 -35.93 47.30
CA PHE A 592 -40.33 -36.59 47.27
C PHE A 592 -40.30 -37.99 47.89
N THR A 593 -39.26 -38.77 47.60
CA THR A 593 -39.14 -40.16 48.10
C THR A 593 -38.68 -40.25 49.55
N LYS A 594 -38.14 -39.14 50.12
CA LYS A 594 -37.58 -39.09 51.47
C LYS A 594 -38.14 -37.90 52.27
N PRO A 595 -39.21 -38.07 53.07
CA PRO A 595 -39.77 -36.99 53.87
C PRO A 595 -38.87 -36.51 55.03
N GLN A 596 -37.82 -37.26 55.36
CA GLN A 596 -36.72 -36.87 56.27
C GLN A 596 -35.40 -37.16 55.53
N LEU A 597 -34.62 -36.12 55.28
CA LEU A 597 -33.37 -36.24 54.50
C LEU A 597 -32.24 -36.74 55.40
N THR A 598 -31.51 -37.76 54.92
CA THR A 598 -30.25 -38.19 55.54
C THR A 598 -29.15 -37.18 55.21
N THR A 599 -28.06 -37.15 55.98
CA THR A 599 -26.90 -36.30 55.67
C THR A 599 -26.37 -36.55 54.26
N THR A 600 -26.32 -37.82 53.82
CA THR A 600 -25.91 -38.19 52.45
C THR A 600 -26.89 -37.71 51.38
N ALA A 601 -28.19 -37.63 51.69
CA ALA A 601 -29.20 -37.12 50.77
C ALA A 601 -29.13 -35.60 50.62
N GLU A 602 -28.91 -34.87 51.73
CA GLU A 602 -28.63 -33.43 51.71
C GLU A 602 -27.33 -33.13 50.95
N ASP A 603 -26.23 -33.83 51.26
CA ASP A 603 -24.97 -33.64 50.56
C ASP A 603 -25.11 -33.92 49.05
N LEU A 604 -25.91 -34.91 48.65
CA LEU A 604 -26.17 -35.21 47.24
C LEU A 604 -27.00 -34.11 46.57
N ILE A 605 -27.98 -33.54 47.27
CA ILE A 605 -28.75 -32.38 46.79
C ILE A 605 -27.82 -31.18 46.62
N ASP A 606 -26.95 -30.89 47.59
CA ASP A 606 -25.97 -29.81 47.51
C ASP A 606 -25.04 -29.98 46.30
N ARG A 607 -24.58 -31.21 46.01
CA ARG A 607 -23.77 -31.49 44.81
C ARG A 607 -24.54 -31.29 43.50
N PHE A 608 -25.85 -31.56 43.48
CA PHE A 608 -26.68 -31.22 42.33
C PHE A 608 -26.94 -29.73 42.23
N ASP A 609 -27.04 -29.03 43.36
CA ASP A 609 -27.20 -27.58 43.41
C ASP A 609 -25.94 -26.83 42.98
N ASP A 610 -24.74 -27.34 43.25
CA ASP A 610 -23.49 -26.79 42.70
C ASP A 610 -23.52 -26.78 41.16
N ILE A 611 -24.10 -27.82 40.54
CA ILE A 611 -24.31 -27.86 39.08
C ILE A 611 -25.46 -26.92 38.69
N ASN A 612 -26.51 -26.83 39.50
CA ASN A 612 -27.63 -25.95 39.21
C ASN A 612 -27.25 -24.46 39.22
N GLU A 613 -26.35 -24.06 40.12
CA GLU A 613 -25.85 -22.70 40.26
C GLU A 613 -25.10 -22.22 39.00
N LEU A 614 -24.40 -23.14 38.31
CA LEU A 614 -23.80 -22.85 37.00
C LEU A 614 -24.83 -22.47 35.93
N PHE A 615 -26.08 -22.96 36.04
CA PHE A 615 -27.14 -22.61 35.10
C PHE A 615 -27.84 -21.29 35.45
N LEU A 616 -27.78 -20.82 36.70
CA LEU A 616 -28.40 -19.57 37.12
C LEU A 616 -27.59 -18.34 36.66
N GLU A 617 -26.28 -18.46 36.60
CA GLU A 617 -25.39 -17.39 36.13
C GLU A 617 -25.33 -17.30 34.58
N ASP A 618 -25.62 -18.39 33.88
CA ASP A 618 -25.54 -18.59 32.42
C ASP A 618 -24.44 -17.77 31.70
N PRO A 619 -23.17 -17.90 32.13
CA PRO A 619 -22.09 -17.07 31.62
C PRO A 619 -21.86 -17.27 30.11
N PHE A 620 -22.15 -18.47 29.59
CA PHE A 620 -21.97 -18.78 28.17
C PHE A 620 -22.96 -18.02 27.29
N ALA A 621 -24.22 -17.86 27.71
CA ALA A 621 -25.20 -17.06 26.98
C ALA A 621 -24.84 -15.58 26.99
N VAL A 622 -24.40 -15.04 28.13
CA VAL A 622 -23.95 -13.64 28.24
C VAL A 622 -22.77 -13.38 27.29
N ILE A 623 -21.76 -14.26 27.30
CA ILE A 623 -20.61 -14.16 26.40
C ILE A 623 -21.06 -14.22 24.93
N TYR A 624 -21.94 -15.16 24.57
CA TYR A 624 -22.46 -15.28 23.21
C TYR A 624 -23.21 -14.01 22.79
N GLU A 625 -24.09 -13.47 23.62
CA GLU A 625 -24.88 -12.26 23.32
C GLU A 625 -23.99 -11.02 23.17
N GLU A 626 -23.06 -10.79 24.09
CA GLU A 626 -22.10 -9.68 23.98
C GLU A 626 -21.23 -9.83 22.74
N THR A 627 -20.83 -11.06 22.40
CA THR A 627 -20.10 -11.34 21.16
C THR A 627 -20.95 -10.99 19.93
N GLN A 628 -22.23 -11.37 19.88
CA GLN A 628 -23.13 -11.01 18.78
C GLN A 628 -23.36 -9.49 18.69
N ILE A 629 -23.54 -8.78 19.81
CA ILE A 629 -23.73 -7.33 19.84
C ILE A 629 -22.47 -6.62 19.32
N ARG A 630 -21.30 -7.01 19.83
CA ARG A 630 -20.01 -6.45 19.42
C ARG A 630 -19.76 -6.74 17.94
N TRP A 631 -20.06 -7.95 17.50
CA TRP A 631 -20.00 -8.35 16.11
C TRP A 631 -20.88 -7.48 15.21
N GLN A 632 -22.16 -7.30 15.57
CA GLN A 632 -23.12 -6.47 14.83
C GLN A 632 -22.70 -5.00 14.71
N ARG A 633 -21.93 -4.48 15.67
CA ARG A 633 -21.36 -3.11 15.59
C ARG A 633 -20.15 -3.04 14.67
N ILE A 634 -19.26 -4.02 14.75
CA ILE A 634 -17.95 -3.99 14.08
C ILE A 634 -18.04 -4.39 12.60
N TYR A 635 -18.87 -5.38 12.28
CA TYR A 635 -18.81 -6.02 10.98
C TYR A 635 -19.10 -5.05 9.82
N LYS A 636 -19.93 -4.02 10.01
CA LYS A 636 -20.21 -3.04 8.96
C LYS A 636 -18.98 -2.21 8.62
N ASP A 637 -18.10 -1.99 9.59
CA ASP A 637 -16.95 -1.11 9.48
C ASP A 637 -15.77 -1.76 8.74
N ILE A 638 -15.79 -3.08 8.54
CA ILE A 638 -14.81 -3.80 7.71
C ILE A 638 -15.09 -3.64 6.21
N PHE A 639 -16.30 -3.22 5.83
CA PHE A 639 -16.69 -3.08 4.43
C PHE A 639 -16.37 -1.70 3.89
N PHE A 640 -15.78 -1.69 2.70
CA PHE A 640 -15.40 -0.48 1.99
C PHE A 640 -16.60 0.47 1.80
N SER A 641 -17.77 -0.08 1.43
CA SER A 641 -18.99 0.69 1.19
C SER A 641 -19.48 1.50 2.39
N THR A 642 -19.40 0.95 3.60
CA THR A 642 -19.75 1.67 4.84
C THR A 642 -18.67 2.66 5.22
N PHE A 643 -17.40 2.27 5.04
CA PHE A 643 -16.27 3.12 5.39
C PHE A 643 -16.26 4.42 4.58
N ILE A 644 -16.48 4.36 3.26
CA ILE A 644 -16.50 5.58 2.41
C ILE A 644 -17.68 6.50 2.72
N GLN A 645 -18.79 5.98 3.25
CA GLN A 645 -19.91 6.81 3.71
C GLN A 645 -19.52 7.62 4.95
N LYS A 646 -18.74 7.02 5.87
CA LYS A 646 -18.19 7.70 7.04
C LYS A 646 -17.02 8.62 6.70
N HIS A 647 -16.28 8.31 5.64
CA HIS A 647 -15.06 9.01 5.22
C HIS A 647 -15.10 9.38 3.72
N PRO A 648 -15.93 10.35 3.30
CA PRO A 648 -16.12 10.68 1.88
C PRO A 648 -14.92 11.34 1.19
N GLY A 649 -13.87 11.67 1.95
CA GLY A 649 -12.65 12.36 1.50
C GLY A 649 -11.51 11.45 1.06
N ILE A 650 -11.78 10.21 0.62
CA ILE A 650 -10.74 9.32 0.10
C ILE A 650 -10.14 9.85 -1.21
N GLU A 651 -8.84 9.66 -1.39
CA GLU A 651 -8.12 9.99 -2.60
C GLU A 651 -7.26 8.82 -3.07
N HIS A 652 -6.93 8.80 -4.36
CA HIS A 652 -6.01 7.80 -4.95
C HIS A 652 -4.76 8.49 -5.50
N LYS A 653 -3.58 8.04 -5.03
CA LYS A 653 -2.23 8.45 -5.48
C LYS A 653 -1.17 7.35 -5.26
N ALA A 654 -1.56 6.07 -5.28
CA ALA A 654 -0.69 4.92 -5.03
C ALA A 654 0.22 5.08 -3.79
N GLY A 655 -0.34 5.53 -2.67
CA GLY A 655 0.44 5.89 -1.48
C GLY A 655 -0.32 6.70 -0.45
N VAL A 656 0.38 7.22 0.55
CA VAL A 656 -0.20 7.89 1.72
C VAL A 656 0.62 9.11 2.15
N THR A 657 -0.04 10.15 2.67
CA THR A 657 0.61 11.31 3.27
C THR A 657 1.23 10.98 4.63
N LYS A 658 2.24 11.75 5.03
CA LYS A 658 2.73 11.75 6.41
C LYS A 658 1.58 12.10 7.36
N GLY A 659 1.27 11.24 8.33
CA GLY A 659 0.13 11.39 9.23
C GLY A 659 -1.23 11.02 8.61
N GLY A 660 -1.24 10.33 7.46
CA GLY A 660 -2.46 9.82 6.82
C GLY A 660 -2.78 8.36 7.15
N THR A 661 -3.91 7.89 6.64
CA THR A 661 -4.29 6.46 6.64
C THR A 661 -4.24 5.91 5.22
N PHE A 662 -3.44 4.85 5.02
CA PHE A 662 -3.37 4.06 3.80
C PHE A 662 -4.45 2.98 3.81
N ILE A 663 -5.26 2.93 2.77
CA ILE A 663 -6.44 2.07 2.66
C ILE A 663 -6.19 1.04 1.56
N LEU A 664 -6.19 -0.24 1.92
CA LEU A 664 -6.16 -1.36 1.01
C LEU A 664 -7.58 -1.84 0.78
N VAL A 665 -7.98 -1.98 -0.48
CA VAL A 665 -9.30 -2.52 -0.85
C VAL A 665 -9.13 -3.92 -1.41
N TYR A 666 -9.80 -4.88 -0.79
CA TYR A 666 -9.74 -6.29 -1.17
C TYR A 666 -11.14 -6.86 -1.36
N VAL A 667 -11.23 -8.02 -1.98
CA VAL A 667 -12.51 -8.74 -2.17
C VAL A 667 -12.40 -10.09 -1.49
N ASP A 668 -13.22 -10.34 -0.48
CA ASP A 668 -13.27 -11.65 0.19
C ASP A 668 -14.72 -12.01 0.52
N SER A 669 -15.27 -13.01 -0.16
CA SER A 669 -16.61 -13.52 0.17
C SER A 669 -16.57 -14.77 1.03
N THR A 670 -15.39 -15.29 1.38
CA THR A 670 -15.26 -16.46 2.24
C THR A 670 -15.64 -16.13 3.68
N ILE A 671 -15.70 -14.85 4.05
CA ILE A 671 -16.12 -14.38 5.38
C ILE A 671 -17.60 -14.64 5.70
N PHE A 672 -18.43 -15.03 4.73
CA PHE A 672 -19.83 -15.39 4.97
C PHE A 672 -19.97 -16.85 5.47
N LYS A 673 -21.01 -17.13 6.27
CA LYS A 673 -21.25 -18.47 6.84
C LYS A 673 -21.40 -19.53 5.76
N THR A 674 -20.64 -20.60 5.89
CA THR A 674 -20.84 -21.89 5.21
C THR A 674 -21.22 -22.91 6.26
N VAL A 675 -22.28 -23.71 6.04
CA VAL A 675 -22.78 -24.71 7.02
C VAL A 675 -21.65 -25.69 7.37
N LYS A 676 -21.06 -25.52 8.57
CA LYS A 676 -19.97 -26.35 9.10
C LYS A 676 -20.57 -27.65 9.68
N PRO A 677 -19.92 -28.82 9.53
CA PRO A 677 -20.45 -30.07 10.06
C PRO A 677 -20.56 -30.04 11.60
N LEU A 678 -21.67 -30.60 12.10
CA LEU A 678 -22.06 -30.59 13.50
C LEU A 678 -21.13 -31.47 14.35
N LEU A 679 -20.68 -30.96 15.51
CA LEU A 679 -20.07 -31.75 16.59
C LEU A 679 -21.09 -32.81 17.13
N PRO A 680 -20.67 -33.83 17.90
CA PRO A 680 -21.54 -34.92 18.37
C PRO A 680 -22.60 -34.52 19.44
N TYR A 681 -23.23 -33.36 19.33
CA TYR A 681 -24.27 -32.88 20.25
C TYR A 681 -25.49 -33.81 20.28
N THR A 682 -25.83 -34.43 19.14
CA THR A 682 -26.95 -35.37 19.02
C THR A 682 -26.78 -36.59 19.92
N GLN A 683 -25.54 -37.05 20.10
CA GLN A 683 -25.23 -38.22 20.93
C GLN A 683 -25.47 -37.91 22.41
N ILE A 684 -24.98 -36.78 22.90
CA ILE A 684 -25.17 -36.36 24.31
C ILE A 684 -26.63 -36.03 24.57
N LEU A 685 -27.31 -35.36 23.65
CA LEU A 685 -28.74 -35.08 23.76
C LEU A 685 -29.54 -36.40 23.85
N THR A 686 -29.20 -37.39 23.02
CA THR A 686 -29.82 -38.72 23.05
C THR A 686 -29.53 -39.44 24.38
N LEU A 687 -28.31 -39.36 24.91
CA LEU A 687 -27.96 -39.92 26.22
C LEU A 687 -28.77 -39.28 27.34
N LEU A 688 -28.92 -37.95 27.33
CA LEU A 688 -29.75 -37.21 28.29
C LEU A 688 -31.23 -37.58 28.18
N THR A 689 -31.79 -37.64 26.96
CA THR A 689 -33.18 -38.03 26.75
C THR A 689 -33.43 -39.47 27.21
N ASN A 690 -32.54 -40.41 26.88
CA ASN A 690 -32.64 -41.80 27.33
C ASN A 690 -32.55 -41.90 28.87
N TYR A 691 -31.65 -41.12 29.48
CA TYR A 691 -31.54 -41.05 30.93
C TYR A 691 -32.81 -40.49 31.59
N GLN A 692 -33.39 -39.44 31.02
CA GLN A 692 -34.63 -38.84 31.51
C GLN A 692 -35.84 -39.76 31.37
N ASN A 693 -35.88 -40.60 30.33
CA ASN A 693 -36.94 -41.59 30.13
C ASN A 693 -37.00 -42.65 31.23
N ASN A 694 -35.90 -42.86 31.97
CA ASN A 694 -35.88 -43.76 33.13
C ASN A 694 -36.69 -43.22 34.32
N PHE A 695 -37.03 -41.93 34.35
CA PHE A 695 -37.92 -41.34 35.36
C PHE A 695 -39.40 -41.60 35.05
N THR A 696 -39.82 -42.85 35.21
CA THR A 696 -41.20 -43.31 34.89
C THR A 696 -42.23 -43.00 35.98
N GLN A 697 -41.79 -42.68 37.20
CA GLN A 697 -42.66 -42.47 38.37
C GLN A 697 -43.04 -41.01 38.62
N ILE A 698 -42.58 -40.07 37.81
CA ILE A 698 -42.84 -38.63 37.99
C ILE A 698 -44.14 -38.24 37.25
N PRO A 699 -45.11 -37.60 37.92
CA PRO A 699 -46.30 -37.07 37.26
C PRO A 699 -45.96 -36.08 36.13
N VAL A 700 -46.69 -36.14 35.02
CA VAL A 700 -46.47 -35.25 33.86
C VAL A 700 -46.57 -33.77 34.25
N SER A 701 -47.48 -33.41 35.15
CA SER A 701 -47.63 -32.04 35.67
C SER A 701 -46.37 -31.51 36.36
N ILE A 702 -45.66 -32.36 37.10
CA ILE A 702 -44.41 -31.98 37.78
C ILE A 702 -43.27 -31.82 36.78
N LYS A 703 -43.20 -32.69 35.75
CA LYS A 703 -42.23 -32.49 34.66
C LYS A 703 -42.44 -31.15 33.96
N GLN A 704 -43.71 -30.77 33.72
CA GLN A 704 -44.07 -29.49 33.13
C GLN A 704 -43.77 -28.29 34.06
N GLU A 705 -43.99 -28.41 35.37
CA GLU A 705 -43.63 -27.37 36.34
C GLU A 705 -42.11 -27.16 36.43
N ILE A 706 -41.33 -28.25 36.44
CA ILE A 706 -39.86 -28.18 36.40
C ILE A 706 -39.40 -27.53 35.09
N GLU A 707 -39.95 -27.92 33.94
CA GLU A 707 -39.66 -27.29 32.65
C GLU A 707 -39.99 -25.79 32.64
N ALA A 708 -41.11 -25.40 33.24
CA ALA A 708 -41.51 -23.99 33.37
C ALA A 708 -40.64 -23.20 34.35
N SER A 709 -40.03 -23.86 35.33
CA SER A 709 -39.11 -23.23 36.29
C SER A 709 -37.73 -22.88 35.70
N ILE A 710 -37.37 -23.50 34.57
CA ILE A 710 -36.10 -23.27 33.88
C ILE A 710 -36.18 -22.00 33.04
N ASN A 711 -35.60 -20.91 33.56
CA ASN A 711 -35.51 -19.64 32.86
C ASN A 711 -34.35 -19.61 31.84
N PHE A 712 -34.49 -20.34 30.73
CA PHE A 712 -33.53 -20.34 29.62
C PHE A 712 -34.11 -19.64 28.39
N LYS A 713 -33.34 -18.72 27.80
CA LYS A 713 -33.71 -18.07 26.54
C LYS A 713 -33.60 -19.07 25.39
N ASP A 714 -34.63 -19.11 24.54
CA ASP A 714 -34.66 -20.01 23.38
C ASP A 714 -34.00 -19.34 22.16
N TYR A 715 -32.84 -19.87 21.77
CA TYR A 715 -32.08 -19.40 20.61
C TYR A 715 -32.36 -20.21 19.33
N THR A 716 -33.22 -21.24 19.37
CA THR A 716 -33.50 -22.11 18.22
C THR A 716 -34.32 -21.42 17.12
N THR A 717 -35.10 -20.42 17.46
CA THR A 717 -35.87 -19.58 16.53
C THR A 717 -34.99 -18.70 15.61
N GLN A 718 -33.70 -18.58 15.91
CA GLN A 718 -32.73 -17.86 15.06
C GLN A 718 -32.20 -18.71 13.90
N ILE A 719 -32.57 -20.00 13.82
CA ILE A 719 -32.30 -20.88 12.66
C ILE A 719 -33.37 -20.61 11.59
N ILE A 720 -33.24 -19.49 10.89
CA ILE A 720 -34.11 -19.17 9.75
C ILE A 720 -33.48 -19.80 8.50
N THR A 721 -34.02 -20.93 8.04
CA THR A 721 -33.87 -21.33 6.63
C THR A 721 -34.85 -20.48 5.81
N PRO A 722 -34.37 -19.63 4.88
CA PRO A 722 -35.25 -18.79 4.09
C PRO A 722 -36.13 -19.65 3.16
N PRO A 723 -37.43 -19.34 3.02
CA PRO A 723 -38.29 -19.97 2.02
C PRO A 723 -37.92 -19.45 0.62
N ILE A 724 -37.72 -20.36 -0.34
CA ILE A 724 -37.04 -20.06 -1.62
C ILE A 724 -37.99 -19.70 -2.77
N GLU A 725 -39.31 -19.88 -2.69
CA GLU A 725 -40.10 -20.09 -3.93
C GLU A 725 -41.01 -18.97 -4.47
N GLU A 726 -41.00 -17.72 -3.96
CA GLU A 726 -41.88 -16.66 -4.53
C GLU A 726 -41.26 -15.25 -4.70
N LEU A 727 -39.95 -15.13 -5.00
CA LEU A 727 -39.25 -13.83 -4.98
C LEU A 727 -39.43 -12.95 -6.25
N ASP A 728 -39.82 -13.51 -7.39
CA ASP A 728 -39.56 -12.86 -8.68
C ASP A 728 -40.61 -11.81 -9.14
N LYS A 729 -41.89 -11.95 -8.75
CA LYS A 729 -42.94 -10.97 -9.08
C LYS A 729 -42.86 -9.70 -8.22
N CYS A 730 -42.64 -9.84 -6.91
CA CYS A 730 -42.45 -8.70 -6.01
C CYS A 730 -41.23 -7.85 -6.39
N LYS A 731 -40.17 -8.48 -6.91
CA LYS A 731 -38.94 -7.80 -7.35
C LYS A 731 -39.19 -6.83 -8.50
N GLN A 732 -39.95 -7.24 -9.52
CA GLN A 732 -40.25 -6.39 -10.68
C GLN A 732 -41.13 -5.18 -10.31
N GLU A 733 -42.15 -5.37 -9.46
CA GLU A 733 -42.98 -4.25 -8.99
C GLU A 733 -42.20 -3.28 -8.09
N THR A 734 -41.33 -3.80 -7.23
CA THR A 734 -40.47 -2.98 -6.36
C THR A 734 -39.50 -2.13 -7.17
N GLU A 735 -38.86 -2.67 -8.21
CA GLU A 735 -37.96 -1.89 -9.08
C GLU A 735 -38.71 -0.82 -9.90
N ASN A 736 -39.95 -1.10 -10.33
CA ASN A 736 -40.80 -0.09 -10.99
C ASN A 736 -41.17 1.06 -10.03
N ILE A 737 -41.54 0.76 -8.78
CA ILE A 737 -41.84 1.77 -7.75
C ILE A 737 -40.58 2.60 -7.46
N LYS A 738 -39.43 1.94 -7.29
CA LYS A 738 -38.13 2.58 -7.07
C LYS A 738 -37.78 3.55 -8.20
N ALA A 739 -37.90 3.12 -9.45
CA ALA A 739 -37.62 3.95 -10.61
C ALA A 739 -38.52 5.19 -10.66
N ASN A 740 -39.82 5.05 -10.36
CA ASN A 740 -40.76 6.17 -10.32
C ASN A 740 -40.42 7.16 -9.19
N ILE A 741 -40.08 6.68 -7.99
CA ILE A 741 -39.68 7.53 -6.85
C ILE A 741 -38.39 8.30 -7.19
N LEU A 742 -37.38 7.64 -7.75
CA LEU A 742 -36.12 8.29 -8.14
C LEU A 742 -36.34 9.37 -9.20
N LYS A 743 -37.22 9.12 -10.17
CA LYS A 743 -37.56 10.08 -11.23
C LYS A 743 -38.31 11.31 -10.69
N LEU A 744 -39.23 11.11 -9.75
CA LEU A 744 -39.93 12.19 -9.05
C LEU A 744 -38.96 13.02 -8.18
N ALA A 745 -38.05 12.33 -7.48
CA ALA A 745 -37.02 12.97 -6.67
C ALA A 745 -36.08 13.83 -7.54
N ASP A 746 -35.60 13.32 -8.67
CA ASP A 746 -34.74 14.10 -9.60
C ASP A 746 -35.46 15.33 -10.16
N PHE A 747 -36.73 15.20 -10.55
CA PHE A 747 -37.54 16.33 -11.03
C PHE A 747 -37.66 17.42 -9.96
N ASN A 748 -37.98 17.04 -8.71
CA ASN A 748 -38.14 17.99 -7.61
C ASN A 748 -36.81 18.62 -7.15
N MET A 749 -35.68 17.94 -7.31
CA MET A 749 -34.35 18.44 -6.92
C MET A 749 -33.67 19.29 -8.00
N SER A 750 -34.05 19.13 -9.27
CA SER A 750 -33.44 19.81 -10.42
C SER A 750 -33.41 21.35 -10.38
N PRO A 751 -34.34 22.09 -9.75
CA PRO A 751 -34.24 23.55 -9.66
C PRO A 751 -33.32 24.07 -8.55
N THR A 752 -32.93 23.24 -7.57
CA THR A 752 -32.29 23.71 -6.32
C THR A 752 -30.89 23.16 -6.09
N TYR A 753 -30.56 21.98 -6.62
CA TYR A 753 -29.32 21.25 -6.32
C TYR A 753 -28.42 21.12 -7.55
N THR A 754 -27.10 21.21 -7.34
CA THR A 754 -26.12 20.94 -8.41
C THR A 754 -26.20 19.49 -8.89
N LYS A 755 -25.70 19.23 -10.10
CA LYS A 755 -25.67 17.88 -10.68
C LYS A 755 -25.02 16.86 -9.73
N GLU A 756 -23.96 17.27 -9.05
CA GLU A 756 -23.19 16.44 -8.13
C GLU A 756 -23.98 16.14 -6.85
N MET A 757 -24.62 17.15 -6.27
CA MET A 757 -25.47 16.99 -5.09
C MET A 757 -26.68 16.10 -5.39
N LYS A 758 -27.29 16.26 -6.57
CA LYS A 758 -28.38 15.38 -7.02
C LYS A 758 -27.92 13.94 -7.15
N SER A 759 -26.77 13.72 -7.78
CA SER A 759 -26.19 12.37 -7.92
C SER A 759 -25.98 11.70 -6.56
N TYR A 760 -25.48 12.45 -5.57
CA TYR A 760 -25.30 11.96 -4.19
C TYR A 760 -26.64 11.62 -3.51
N LEU A 761 -27.61 12.54 -3.54
CA LEU A 761 -28.91 12.38 -2.89
C LEU A 761 -29.72 11.22 -3.51
N LEU A 762 -29.75 11.14 -4.85
CA LEU A 762 -30.41 10.06 -5.59
C LEU A 762 -29.71 8.71 -5.37
N GLY A 763 -28.37 8.70 -5.31
CA GLY A 763 -27.61 7.49 -5.02
C GLY A 763 -27.94 6.91 -3.64
N ASN A 764 -27.96 7.75 -2.61
CA ASN A 764 -28.33 7.34 -1.25
C ASN A 764 -29.80 6.90 -1.15
N LEU A 765 -30.71 7.60 -1.82
CA LEU A 765 -32.11 7.22 -1.87
C LEU A 765 -32.31 5.87 -2.56
N SER A 766 -31.64 5.66 -3.70
CA SER A 766 -31.67 4.39 -4.45
C SER A 766 -31.17 3.21 -3.62
N TYR A 767 -30.09 3.41 -2.85
CA TYR A 767 -29.54 2.40 -1.95
C TYR A 767 -30.46 2.10 -0.76
N ALA A 768 -31.02 3.12 -0.13
CA ALA A 768 -31.98 2.94 0.96
C ALA A 768 -33.23 2.15 0.53
N MET A 769 -33.55 2.15 -0.77
CA MET A 769 -34.67 1.43 -1.37
C MET A 769 -34.28 0.06 -1.99
N GLN A 770 -33.05 -0.43 -1.78
CA GLN A 770 -32.65 -1.74 -2.32
C GLN A 770 -33.27 -2.90 -1.53
N PHE A 771 -34.00 -3.76 -2.26
CA PHE A 771 -34.47 -5.06 -1.81
C PHE A 771 -33.78 -6.12 -2.69
N GLN A 772 -32.58 -6.59 -2.31
CA GLN A 772 -31.90 -7.65 -3.05
C GLN A 772 -31.35 -8.74 -2.13
N VAL A 773 -31.69 -9.98 -2.48
CA VAL A 773 -30.98 -11.19 -2.10
C VAL A 773 -30.12 -11.55 -3.31
N SER A 774 -28.82 -11.29 -3.24
CA SER A 774 -27.89 -11.56 -4.33
C SER A 774 -27.54 -13.05 -4.36
N THR A 775 -27.80 -13.72 -5.48
CA THR A 775 -27.33 -15.07 -5.75
C THR A 775 -25.83 -15.05 -6.06
N ALA A 776 -25.09 -15.99 -5.48
CA ALA A 776 -23.64 -16.08 -5.61
C ALA A 776 -23.24 -16.31 -7.08
N THR A 777 -22.62 -15.30 -7.68
CA THR A 777 -21.79 -15.46 -8.87
C THR A 777 -20.34 -15.71 -8.47
N ASP A 778 -19.55 -16.36 -9.31
CA ASP A 778 -18.10 -16.45 -9.12
C ASP A 778 -17.51 -15.04 -8.99
N ILE A 779 -16.94 -14.75 -7.82
CA ILE A 779 -16.35 -13.44 -7.53
C ILE A 779 -14.86 -13.51 -7.91
N PRO A 780 -14.40 -12.82 -8.97
CA PRO A 780 -12.99 -12.79 -9.33
C PRO A 780 -12.15 -12.07 -8.26
N ASN A 781 -10.85 -12.39 -8.19
CA ASN A 781 -9.87 -11.79 -7.27
C ASN A 781 -10.12 -12.03 -5.77
N GLN A 782 -10.64 -13.20 -5.40
CA GLN A 782 -10.82 -13.60 -4.00
C GLN A 782 -9.53 -13.47 -3.18
N GLN A 783 -9.65 -12.82 -2.02
CA GLN A 783 -8.59 -12.52 -1.07
C GLN A 783 -7.46 -11.65 -1.63
N LEU A 784 -7.59 -11.07 -2.82
CA LEU A 784 -6.56 -10.22 -3.43
C LEU A 784 -6.85 -8.74 -3.21
N VAL A 785 -5.79 -7.94 -3.08
CA VAL A 785 -5.90 -6.47 -3.14
C VAL A 785 -6.19 -6.05 -4.57
N ILE A 786 -7.25 -5.26 -4.75
CA ILE A 786 -7.71 -4.78 -6.07
C ILE A 786 -7.49 -3.29 -6.28
N ALA A 787 -7.39 -2.50 -5.21
CA ALA A 787 -7.17 -1.07 -5.28
C ALA A 787 -6.59 -0.53 -3.96
N ASP A 788 -6.01 0.67 -4.00
CA ASP A 788 -5.60 1.42 -2.82
C ASP A 788 -6.10 2.88 -2.84
N PHE A 789 -6.27 3.43 -1.64
CA PHE A 789 -6.63 4.83 -1.40
C PHE A 789 -5.88 5.37 -0.19
N PHE A 790 -5.97 6.67 0.04
CA PHE A 790 -5.56 7.26 1.31
C PHE A 790 -6.54 8.31 1.81
N LEU A 791 -6.49 8.52 3.11
CA LEU A 791 -7.04 9.70 3.78
C LEU A 791 -5.88 10.60 4.21
N PRO A 792 -5.98 11.93 4.02
CA PRO A 792 -4.92 12.87 4.38
C PRO A 792 -4.80 13.09 5.90
N TYR A 793 -5.53 12.31 6.71
CA TYR A 793 -5.55 12.37 8.16
C TYR A 793 -5.61 10.95 8.74
N LEU A 794 -5.14 10.80 9.98
CA LEU A 794 -5.34 9.58 10.77
C LEU A 794 -6.82 9.43 11.10
N CYS A 795 -7.52 8.57 10.36
CA CYS A 795 -8.82 8.10 10.78
C CYS A 795 -8.65 6.94 11.78
N CYS A 796 -9.59 6.84 12.73
CA CYS A 796 -9.73 5.73 13.66
C CYS A 796 -8.60 5.64 14.72
N GLY A 797 -8.94 5.78 16.01
CA GLY A 797 -7.96 5.74 17.12
C GLY A 797 -7.31 4.36 17.30
N GLU A 798 -6.24 4.26 18.10
CA GLU A 798 -5.79 2.95 18.61
C GLU A 798 -6.93 2.39 19.49
N GLY A 799 -7.47 1.24 19.13
CA GLY A 799 -8.69 0.69 19.72
C GLY A 799 -9.97 0.79 18.85
N ASN A 800 -9.88 1.36 17.64
CA ASN A 800 -10.95 1.17 16.66
C ASN A 800 -10.89 -0.26 16.07
N THR A 801 -12.05 -0.88 15.97
CA THR A 801 -12.30 -2.30 15.73
C THR A 801 -11.94 -2.85 14.34
N ILE A 802 -11.32 -2.03 13.49
CA ILE A 802 -10.90 -2.39 12.11
C ILE A 802 -9.43 -2.84 12.09
N GLU A 803 -8.72 -2.78 13.22
CA GLU A 803 -7.36 -3.28 13.31
C GLU A 803 -7.36 -4.82 13.21
N ILE A 804 -7.08 -5.33 12.01
CA ILE A 804 -6.90 -6.76 11.76
C ILE A 804 -5.63 -7.18 12.49
N LYS A 805 -5.80 -7.76 13.69
CA LYS A 805 -4.71 -8.40 14.39
C LYS A 805 -4.61 -9.82 13.85
N ILE A 806 -3.66 -10.04 12.95
CA ILE A 806 -3.34 -11.39 12.47
C ILE A 806 -2.73 -12.12 13.66
N GLU A 807 -3.55 -12.88 14.39
CA GLU A 807 -3.08 -13.79 15.41
C GLU A 807 -2.21 -14.86 14.75
N LYS A 808 -0.97 -14.96 15.21
CA LYS A 808 -0.05 -16.01 14.80
C LYS A 808 -0.60 -17.31 15.37
N SER A 809 -1.24 -18.14 14.55
CA SER A 809 -1.68 -19.47 15.00
C SER A 809 -0.43 -20.24 15.44
N GLU A 810 -0.32 -20.56 16.72
CA GLU A 810 0.78 -21.41 17.18
C GLU A 810 0.64 -22.79 16.51
N PRO A 811 1.67 -23.28 15.82
CA PRO A 811 1.60 -24.55 15.12
C PRO A 811 1.38 -25.68 16.13
N LEU A 812 0.50 -26.62 15.77
CA LEU A 812 0.21 -27.78 16.61
C LEU A 812 1.52 -28.53 16.92
N SER A 813 1.85 -28.71 18.21
CA SER A 813 3.09 -29.37 18.62
C SER A 813 2.95 -30.14 19.93
N ILE A 814 3.77 -31.17 20.09
CA ILE A 814 3.85 -31.99 21.30
C ILE A 814 5.28 -32.03 21.84
N ALA A 815 5.42 -32.04 23.17
CA ALA A 815 6.70 -32.03 23.85
C ALA A 815 6.69 -32.89 25.13
N MET A 816 7.87 -33.42 25.47
CA MET A 816 8.10 -34.18 26.71
C MET A 816 9.43 -33.76 27.35
N LYS A 817 9.52 -33.84 28.68
CA LYS A 817 10.73 -33.45 29.43
C LYS A 817 11.93 -34.38 29.18
N THR A 818 11.68 -35.67 28.94
CA THR A 818 12.67 -36.66 28.56
C THR A 818 12.09 -37.58 27.49
N LEU A 819 12.95 -38.18 26.67
CA LEU A 819 12.58 -39.07 25.57
C LEU A 819 13.22 -40.46 25.69
N LYS A 820 13.91 -40.74 26.80
CA LYS A 820 14.60 -42.02 27.04
C LYS A 820 14.13 -42.66 28.32
N TYR A 821 13.70 -43.91 28.25
CA TYR A 821 13.11 -44.63 29.38
C TYR A 821 13.55 -46.09 29.42
N CYS A 822 13.42 -46.71 30.59
CA CYS A 822 13.58 -48.16 30.73
C CYS A 822 12.24 -48.87 30.59
N ASN A 823 12.21 -50.06 30.00
CA ASN A 823 10.99 -50.86 29.88
C ASN A 823 10.45 -51.39 31.23
N THR A 824 11.22 -51.26 32.31
CA THR A 824 10.80 -51.55 33.69
C THR A 824 10.31 -50.31 34.44
N ASP A 825 10.31 -49.13 33.82
CA ASP A 825 9.86 -47.89 34.45
C ASP A 825 8.34 -47.85 34.59
N ASP A 826 7.86 -47.80 35.83
CA ASP A 826 6.44 -47.81 36.20
C ASP A 826 5.83 -46.41 36.34
N LYS A 827 6.64 -45.36 36.16
CA LYS A 827 6.19 -43.97 36.24
C LYS A 827 5.49 -43.53 34.95
N GLU A 828 4.70 -42.48 35.09
CA GLU A 828 3.98 -41.83 34.00
C GLU A 828 4.59 -40.44 33.72
N TYR A 829 4.76 -40.11 32.44
CA TYR A 829 5.44 -38.89 32.01
C TYR A 829 4.53 -38.02 31.16
N GLU A 830 4.29 -36.78 31.59
CA GLU A 830 3.36 -35.86 30.92
C GLU A 830 3.83 -35.51 29.50
N VAL A 831 2.91 -35.64 28.55
CA VAL A 831 3.00 -35.16 27.18
C VAL A 831 2.28 -33.82 27.11
N VAL A 832 3.06 -32.76 26.87
CA VAL A 832 2.55 -31.39 26.78
C VAL A 832 2.16 -31.11 25.34
N ILE A 833 0.90 -30.75 25.11
CA ILE A 833 0.37 -30.35 23.81
C ILE A 833 0.30 -28.82 23.76
N LYS A 834 0.78 -28.23 22.68
CA LYS A 834 0.63 -26.81 22.35
C LYS A 834 -0.17 -26.67 21.05
N GLY A 835 -1.09 -25.72 21.01
CA GLY A 835 -2.07 -25.58 19.93
C GLY A 835 -3.40 -26.29 20.23
N LYS A 836 -4.08 -26.80 19.20
CA LYS A 836 -5.43 -27.38 19.28
C LYS A 836 -5.49 -28.66 20.15
N SER A 837 -6.50 -28.77 21.03
CA SER A 837 -6.72 -29.95 21.88
C SER A 837 -7.93 -30.79 21.45
N GLY A 838 -8.07 -32.02 21.94
CA GLY A 838 -9.21 -32.92 21.63
C GLY A 838 -8.98 -33.85 20.43
N GLY A 839 -7.77 -33.85 19.88
CA GLY A 839 -7.28 -34.74 18.84
C GLY A 839 -6.88 -36.13 19.35
N THR A 840 -6.27 -36.91 18.46
CA THR A 840 -5.87 -38.30 18.75
C THR A 840 -4.37 -38.51 18.55
N PHE A 841 -3.79 -39.42 19.33
CA PHE A 841 -2.39 -39.81 19.17
C PHE A 841 -2.25 -40.89 18.10
N SER A 842 -1.24 -40.73 17.23
CA SER A 842 -0.83 -41.67 16.19
C SER A 842 0.65 -42.04 16.36
N GLY A 843 1.12 -43.00 15.57
CA GLY A 843 2.46 -43.57 15.69
C GLY A 843 2.51 -44.86 16.50
N THR A 844 3.74 -45.36 16.71
CA THR A 844 3.97 -46.67 17.35
C THR A 844 3.87 -46.66 18.87
N ALA A 845 3.96 -45.48 19.51
CA ALA A 845 3.80 -45.31 20.95
C ALA A 845 2.35 -44.95 21.38
N LYS A 846 1.41 -44.78 20.45
CA LYS A 846 0.07 -44.24 20.74
C LYS A 846 -0.67 -45.01 21.86
N ASP A 847 -0.56 -46.34 21.85
CA ASP A 847 -1.27 -47.20 22.79
C ASP A 847 -0.65 -47.16 24.20
N ALA A 848 0.53 -46.56 24.36
CA ALA A 848 1.18 -46.35 25.65
C ALA A 848 0.81 -45.01 26.31
N ILE A 849 -0.10 -44.23 25.69
CA ILE A 849 -0.60 -42.97 26.23
C ILE A 849 -1.83 -43.24 27.11
N VAL A 850 -1.80 -42.70 28.32
CA VAL A 850 -2.89 -42.72 29.29
C VAL A 850 -3.37 -41.29 29.50
N GLN A 851 -4.66 -41.04 29.32
CA GLN A 851 -5.26 -39.75 29.58
C GLN A 851 -5.75 -39.67 31.03
N LYS A 852 -5.42 -38.58 31.72
CA LYS A 852 -5.95 -38.23 33.05
C LYS A 852 -6.38 -36.76 33.03
N SER A 853 -7.67 -36.51 33.15
CA SER A 853 -8.29 -35.18 32.99
C SER A 853 -7.93 -34.55 31.63
N ASN A 854 -7.30 -33.36 31.61
CA ASN A 854 -6.87 -32.66 30.39
C ASN A 854 -5.41 -32.92 30.00
N LYS A 855 -4.75 -33.87 30.67
CA LYS A 855 -3.33 -34.18 30.48
C LYS A 855 -3.15 -35.60 29.95
N TYR A 856 -2.14 -35.76 29.12
CA TYR A 856 -1.76 -37.03 28.52
C TYR A 856 -0.44 -37.48 29.10
N PHE A 857 -0.29 -38.75 29.40
CA PHE A 857 0.91 -39.32 30.01
C PHE A 857 1.38 -40.54 29.25
N LEU A 858 2.68 -40.62 28.96
CA LEU A 858 3.32 -41.81 28.42
C LEU A 858 3.67 -42.78 29.56
N LYS A 859 3.38 -44.06 29.37
CA LYS A 859 3.77 -45.15 30.27
C LYS A 859 4.82 -46.07 29.63
N PRO A 860 6.12 -45.95 29.99
CA PRO A 860 7.21 -46.67 29.32
C PRO A 860 7.18 -48.21 29.45
N ASN A 861 6.56 -48.75 30.51
CA ASN A 861 6.41 -50.20 30.68
C ASN A 861 5.15 -50.80 30.03
N HIS A 862 4.41 -50.01 29.27
CA HIS A 862 3.19 -50.47 28.61
C HIS A 862 3.48 -51.56 27.56
N ALA A 863 2.58 -52.53 27.40
CA ALA A 863 2.80 -53.71 26.56
C ALA A 863 3.15 -53.38 25.09
N SER A 864 2.62 -52.26 24.56
CA SER A 864 2.88 -51.81 23.18
C SER A 864 4.30 -51.27 22.95
N VAL A 865 4.97 -50.77 23.99
CA VAL A 865 6.31 -50.17 23.91
C VAL A 865 7.36 -50.89 24.76
N LYS A 866 7.03 -52.08 25.27
CA LYS A 866 7.86 -52.84 26.24
C LYS A 866 9.17 -53.40 25.66
N LYS A 867 9.28 -53.55 24.34
CA LYS A 867 10.50 -54.07 23.69
C LYS A 867 11.51 -52.93 23.54
N ALA A 868 12.80 -53.24 23.66
CA ALA A 868 13.83 -52.24 23.41
C ALA A 868 13.76 -51.75 21.95
N GLY A 869 13.76 -50.43 21.75
CA GLY A 869 13.60 -49.84 20.43
C GLY A 869 13.23 -48.36 20.47
N LYS A 870 13.17 -47.76 19.27
CA LYS A 870 12.65 -46.41 19.08
C LYS A 870 11.19 -46.46 18.67
N TYR A 871 10.38 -45.64 19.31
CA TYR A 871 8.95 -45.51 19.08
C TYR A 871 8.62 -44.07 18.70
N THR A 872 7.59 -43.90 17.87
CA THR A 872 7.15 -42.60 17.39
C THR A 872 5.81 -42.24 18.03
N LEU A 873 5.69 -40.99 18.43
CA LEU A 873 4.45 -40.40 18.91
C LEU A 873 4.16 -39.14 18.10
N GLN A 874 2.95 -39.04 17.57
CA GLN A 874 2.45 -37.86 16.89
C GLN A 874 1.02 -37.61 17.33
N TYR A 875 0.58 -36.37 17.25
CA TYR A 875 -0.77 -35.94 17.63
C TYR A 875 -1.44 -35.25 16.45
N GLU A 876 -2.70 -35.60 16.19
CA GLU A 876 -3.50 -35.09 15.08
C GLU A 876 -4.80 -34.48 15.62
N SER A 877 -5.11 -33.25 15.18
CA SER A 877 -6.36 -32.57 15.52
C SER A 877 -6.90 -31.84 14.29
N GLU A 878 -8.14 -32.13 13.90
CA GLU A 878 -8.83 -31.50 12.75
C GLU A 878 -8.05 -31.54 11.42
N GLY A 879 -7.31 -32.63 11.16
CA GLY A 879 -6.50 -32.81 9.94
C GLY A 879 -5.14 -32.10 9.96
N GLU A 880 -4.78 -31.42 11.05
CA GLU A 880 -3.45 -30.85 11.28
C GLU A 880 -2.60 -31.82 12.10
N LEU A 881 -1.36 -32.08 11.64
CA LEU A 881 -0.41 -32.99 12.28
C LEU A 881 0.65 -32.20 13.07
N SER A 882 0.91 -32.62 14.30
CA SER A 882 2.02 -32.10 15.11
C SER A 882 3.40 -32.62 14.67
N ASN A 883 4.46 -32.10 15.30
CA ASN A 883 5.79 -32.72 15.24
C ASN A 883 5.79 -34.16 15.80
N THR A 884 6.65 -35.01 15.26
CA THR A 884 6.84 -36.39 15.75
C THR A 884 7.88 -36.42 16.87
N LEU A 885 7.57 -37.05 18.00
CA LEU A 885 8.53 -37.38 19.05
C LEU A 885 9.07 -38.80 18.85
N GLU A 886 10.40 -38.95 18.87
CA GLU A 886 11.06 -40.26 18.95
C GLU A 886 11.38 -40.60 20.40
N ILE A 887 10.74 -41.64 20.93
CA ILE A 887 10.90 -42.16 22.28
C ILE A 887 11.79 -43.41 22.22
N GLU A 888 12.87 -43.43 22.98
CA GLU A 888 13.78 -44.58 23.09
C GLU A 888 13.47 -45.37 24.36
N ILE A 889 13.04 -46.62 24.20
CA ILE A 889 12.88 -47.57 25.30
C ILE A 889 14.08 -48.52 25.30
N SER A 890 14.79 -48.57 26.42
CA SER A 890 15.88 -49.51 26.67
C SER A 890 15.42 -50.69 27.54
N GLU A 891 16.12 -51.81 27.45
CA GLU A 891 15.95 -52.95 28.36
C GLU A 891 17.19 -53.14 29.24
N PRO A 892 17.04 -53.63 30.48
CA PRO A 892 18.17 -54.00 31.32
C PRO A 892 19.05 -55.04 30.65
N LYS A 893 20.37 -54.84 30.68
CA LYS A 893 21.35 -55.82 30.19
C LYS A 893 22.01 -56.54 31.37
N GLU A 894 22.26 -57.84 31.20
CA GLU A 894 23.21 -58.54 32.06
C GLU A 894 24.63 -58.13 31.67
N ILE A 895 25.38 -57.59 32.64
CA ILE A 895 26.78 -57.24 32.49
C ILE A 895 27.66 -58.41 32.93
N SER A 896 28.84 -58.57 32.32
CA SER A 896 29.79 -59.68 32.58
C SER A 896 31.23 -59.20 32.81
N ASN A 897 31.40 -57.90 33.04
CA ASN A 897 32.70 -57.26 33.14
C ASN A 897 33.38 -57.47 34.50
N TRP A 898 32.67 -57.90 35.54
CA TRP A 898 33.27 -58.23 36.83
C TRP A 898 33.61 -59.72 36.93
N SER A 899 34.80 -60.02 37.44
CA SER A 899 35.22 -61.37 37.78
C SER A 899 35.65 -61.41 39.25
N THR A 900 35.83 -62.60 39.81
CA THR A 900 36.28 -62.75 41.20
C THR A 900 37.44 -63.74 41.29
N VAL A 901 38.41 -63.41 42.13
CA VAL A 901 39.56 -64.25 42.45
C VAL A 901 39.66 -64.38 43.96
N ARG A 902 39.92 -65.59 44.47
CA ARG A 902 40.11 -65.79 45.91
C ARG A 902 41.47 -65.27 46.34
N ASN A 903 41.52 -64.57 47.47
CA ASN A 903 42.77 -64.07 48.03
C ASN A 903 43.66 -65.26 48.52
N SER A 904 44.94 -65.25 48.15
CA SER A 904 45.87 -66.34 48.45
C SER A 904 46.35 -66.38 49.90
N ARG A 905 46.15 -65.30 50.68
CA ARG A 905 46.60 -65.17 52.07
C ARG A 905 45.44 -65.25 53.08
N ASP A 906 44.20 -65.10 52.61
CA ASP A 906 42.99 -65.12 53.43
C ASP A 906 41.92 -65.94 52.71
N ILE A 907 41.70 -67.16 53.20
CA ILE A 907 40.82 -68.14 52.56
C ILE A 907 39.34 -67.75 52.56
N THR A 908 38.97 -66.72 53.33
CA THR A 908 37.60 -66.20 53.42
C THR A 908 37.37 -64.95 52.56
N ALA A 909 38.44 -64.34 52.02
CA ALA A 909 38.37 -63.13 51.23
C ALA A 909 38.43 -63.35 49.72
N PHE A 910 37.62 -62.59 48.99
CA PHE A 910 37.57 -62.56 47.54
C PHE A 910 37.81 -61.14 47.03
N GLU A 911 38.53 -61.06 45.92
CA GLU A 911 38.79 -59.83 45.17
C GLU A 911 37.91 -59.82 43.93
N PHE A 912 37.03 -58.84 43.82
CA PHE A 912 36.16 -58.60 42.67
C PHE A 912 36.84 -57.58 41.76
N ILE A 913 37.08 -57.96 40.52
CA ILE A 913 37.88 -57.22 39.55
C ILE A 913 37.00 -56.88 38.34
N ASN A 914 36.88 -55.60 38.01
CA ASN A 914 36.32 -55.18 36.73
C ASN A 914 37.40 -55.34 35.64
N SER A 915 37.14 -56.25 34.70
CA SER A 915 38.02 -56.58 33.57
C SER A 915 38.21 -55.41 32.58
N ASN A 916 37.32 -54.42 32.59
CA ASN A 916 37.43 -53.24 31.74
C ASN A 916 38.16 -52.08 32.45
N GLN A 917 39.45 -51.94 32.14
CA GLN A 917 40.32 -50.90 32.70
C GLN A 917 40.02 -49.48 32.21
N GLU A 918 39.12 -49.29 31.24
CA GLU A 918 38.65 -47.96 30.78
C GLU A 918 37.22 -47.61 31.25
N ASP A 919 36.52 -48.53 31.93
CA ASP A 919 35.18 -48.30 32.46
C ASP A 919 35.15 -47.17 33.52
N THR A 920 34.26 -46.19 33.34
CA THR A 920 34.03 -45.07 34.25
C THR A 920 32.70 -45.17 35.00
N GLY A 921 32.00 -46.31 34.89
CA GLY A 921 30.74 -46.54 35.58
C GLY A 921 30.89 -46.71 37.08
N GLU A 922 29.89 -46.26 37.83
CA GLU A 922 29.78 -46.48 39.27
C GLU A 922 28.91 -47.72 39.54
N TYR A 923 29.27 -48.54 40.53
CA TYR A 923 28.63 -49.84 40.78
C TYR A 923 28.19 -49.98 42.24
N GLU A 924 26.96 -50.43 42.46
CA GLU A 924 26.49 -50.94 43.75
C GLU A 924 26.77 -52.44 43.82
N ILE A 925 27.50 -52.90 44.84
CA ILE A 925 27.79 -54.33 45.05
C ILE A 925 27.11 -54.77 46.35
N ASP A 926 26.22 -55.74 46.23
CA ASP A 926 25.58 -56.46 47.32
C ASP A 926 26.20 -57.86 47.42
N PHE A 927 26.95 -58.12 48.48
CA PHE A 927 27.65 -59.39 48.66
C PHE A 927 26.74 -60.56 49.03
N GLY A 928 25.47 -60.31 49.41
CA GLY A 928 24.50 -61.37 49.71
C GLY A 928 24.74 -62.11 51.04
N ASP A 929 25.68 -61.66 51.86
CA ASP A 929 25.99 -62.19 53.21
C ASP A 929 25.40 -61.34 54.35
N LYS A 930 24.55 -60.36 54.02
CA LYS A 930 23.97 -59.32 54.90
C LYS A 930 24.93 -58.24 55.37
N SER A 931 26.14 -58.16 54.81
CA SER A 931 26.97 -56.96 54.95
C SER A 931 26.33 -55.75 54.26
N GLU A 932 26.77 -54.54 54.61
CA GLU A 932 26.31 -53.32 53.94
C GLU A 932 26.71 -53.35 52.46
N LYS A 933 25.77 -52.97 51.60
CA LYS A 933 26.03 -52.77 50.19
C LYS A 933 27.03 -51.63 50.02
N ILE A 934 27.98 -51.79 49.12
CA ILE A 934 28.94 -50.74 48.80
C ILE A 934 28.59 -50.09 47.47
N ILE A 935 28.87 -48.80 47.35
CA ILE A 935 28.86 -48.08 46.06
C ILE A 935 30.30 -47.70 45.75
N THR A 936 30.79 -48.05 44.56
CA THR A 936 32.17 -47.80 44.18
C THR A 936 32.37 -47.64 42.68
N ASP A 937 33.27 -46.72 42.33
CA ASP A 937 33.85 -46.54 41.00
C ASP A 937 35.21 -47.27 40.86
N LYS A 938 35.68 -47.93 41.93
CA LYS A 938 36.95 -48.65 41.95
C LYS A 938 36.81 -49.97 41.20
N LYS A 939 37.86 -50.34 40.46
CA LYS A 939 37.90 -51.56 39.64
C LYS A 939 38.28 -52.82 40.41
N LEU A 940 38.67 -52.66 41.68
CA LEU A 940 39.06 -53.73 42.57
C LEU A 940 38.39 -53.52 43.92
N VAL A 941 37.62 -54.51 44.34
CA VAL A 941 36.91 -54.52 45.62
C VAL A 941 37.23 -55.81 46.34
N ARG A 942 37.65 -55.72 47.60
CA ARG A 942 37.92 -56.90 48.43
C ARG A 942 36.84 -57.04 49.49
N HIS A 943 36.27 -58.25 49.62
CA HIS A 943 35.29 -58.57 50.66
C HIS A 943 35.57 -59.94 51.27
N ALA A 944 35.40 -60.05 52.59
CA ALA A 944 35.57 -61.29 53.33
C ALA A 944 34.19 -61.85 53.72
N PHE A 945 33.94 -63.10 53.37
CA PHE A 945 32.64 -63.74 53.55
C PHE A 945 32.63 -64.63 54.79
N PRO A 946 31.56 -64.61 55.61
CA PRO A 946 31.43 -65.40 56.82
C PRO A 946 31.01 -66.85 56.52
N PHE A 947 31.85 -67.59 55.81
CA PHE A 947 31.57 -68.99 55.52
C PHE A 947 31.54 -69.86 56.78
N ASN A 948 30.67 -70.86 56.79
CA ASN A 948 30.57 -71.84 57.88
C ASN A 948 30.12 -73.21 57.35
N GLU A 949 30.03 -74.21 58.22
CA GLU A 949 29.68 -75.59 57.84
C GLU A 949 28.33 -75.71 57.08
N LYS A 950 27.39 -74.78 57.30
CA LYS A 950 26.06 -74.76 56.66
C LYS A 950 25.98 -73.84 55.44
N VAL A 951 26.81 -72.79 55.38
CA VAL A 951 26.79 -71.78 54.30
C VAL A 951 28.15 -71.77 53.61
N LYS A 952 28.25 -72.50 52.49
CA LYS A 952 29.48 -72.67 51.69
C LYS A 952 29.52 -71.80 50.42
N SER A 953 28.48 -71.00 50.15
CA SER A 953 28.41 -70.10 48.99
C SER A 953 27.57 -68.85 49.26
N PHE A 954 27.95 -67.73 48.64
CA PHE A 954 27.19 -66.48 48.61
C PHE A 954 27.01 -65.98 47.17
N THR A 955 25.87 -65.35 46.89
CA THR A 955 25.57 -64.74 45.59
C THR A 955 25.75 -63.23 45.69
N VAL A 956 26.77 -62.73 45.02
CA VAL A 956 27.07 -61.30 44.91
C VAL A 956 26.31 -60.72 43.73
N ASN A 957 25.51 -59.68 43.98
CA ASN A 957 24.82 -58.93 42.95
C ASN A 957 25.53 -57.59 42.74
N ILE A 958 26.02 -57.36 41.53
CA ILE A 958 26.67 -56.11 41.12
C ILE A 958 25.71 -55.36 40.21
N LYS A 959 25.48 -54.07 40.48
CA LYS A 959 24.51 -53.22 39.78
C LYS A 959 25.19 -51.95 39.29
N GLN A 960 25.15 -51.71 37.98
CA GLN A 960 25.68 -50.48 37.40
C GLN A 960 24.73 -49.30 37.64
N LEU A 961 25.24 -48.20 38.17
CA LEU A 961 24.52 -46.96 38.44
C LEU A 961 24.71 -45.97 37.28
N GLY A 962 23.72 -45.11 37.04
CA GLY A 962 23.79 -44.03 36.04
C GLY A 962 23.32 -44.36 34.61
N GLY A 963 22.96 -45.61 34.30
CA GLY A 963 22.36 -46.00 33.01
C GLY A 963 20.84 -45.75 32.92
N ILE A 964 20.29 -45.65 31.70
CA ILE A 964 18.83 -45.51 31.44
C ILE A 964 18.07 -46.70 32.06
N CYS A 965 18.64 -47.90 31.98
CA CYS A 965 18.20 -49.10 32.68
C CYS A 965 19.26 -49.55 33.70
N GLN A 966 18.81 -50.19 34.78
CA GLN A 966 19.70 -50.77 35.79
C GLN A 966 20.29 -52.09 35.27
N ASN A 967 21.53 -52.08 34.78
CA ASN A 967 22.24 -53.29 34.36
C ASN A 967 22.79 -54.02 35.59
N THR A 968 22.74 -55.36 35.60
CA THR A 968 23.18 -56.16 36.75
C THR A 968 24.03 -57.36 36.35
N GLN A 969 24.95 -57.77 37.22
CA GLN A 969 25.72 -59.03 37.13
C GLN A 969 25.52 -59.82 38.42
N LYS A 970 25.50 -61.15 38.32
CA LYS A 970 25.54 -62.04 39.49
C LYS A 970 26.82 -62.87 39.47
N ILE A 971 27.52 -62.91 40.60
CA ILE A 971 28.73 -63.71 40.79
C ILE A 971 28.52 -64.60 42.01
N ILE A 972 28.73 -65.91 41.86
CA ILE A 972 28.64 -66.84 42.98
C ILE A 972 30.05 -67.11 43.50
N VAL A 973 30.31 -66.74 44.76
CA VAL A 973 31.53 -67.14 45.47
C VAL A 973 31.25 -68.38 46.30
N LYS A 974 32.15 -69.38 46.23
CA LYS A 974 32.01 -70.65 46.97
C LYS A 974 33.35 -71.13 47.49
N ILE A 975 33.33 -71.85 48.60
CA ILE A 975 34.49 -72.53 49.17
C ILE A 975 34.34 -74.05 49.13
N GLY A 976 35.42 -74.74 48.74
CA GLY A 976 35.52 -76.20 48.79
C GLY A 976 35.82 -76.69 50.21
N ASP A 977 35.68 -77.99 50.44
CA ASP A 977 35.58 -78.62 51.76
C ASP A 977 36.71 -78.25 52.74
N PHE A 978 36.35 -77.98 54.00
CA PHE A 978 37.23 -77.37 55.01
C PHE A 978 38.33 -78.31 55.59
N ASN A 979 38.47 -79.56 55.11
CA ASN A 979 39.24 -80.60 55.79
C ASN A 979 40.20 -81.44 54.92
N ASN A 980 40.91 -80.87 53.93
CA ASN A 980 42.12 -81.55 53.43
C ASN A 980 43.15 -80.58 52.81
N PRO A 981 44.44 -80.66 53.17
CA PRO A 981 45.50 -79.96 52.47
C PRO A 981 46.00 -80.87 51.33
N ASP A 982 45.78 -80.51 50.08
CA ASP A 982 46.71 -80.93 49.04
C ASP A 982 46.64 -80.05 47.80
N PHE A 983 47.74 -79.34 47.57
CA PHE A 983 48.17 -78.94 46.25
C PHE A 983 48.48 -80.22 45.46
N ASN A 984 47.90 -80.41 44.28
CA ASN A 984 48.46 -81.33 43.30
C ASN A 984 48.54 -80.67 41.91
N SER A 985 49.71 -80.80 41.30
CA SER A 985 50.24 -80.07 40.15
C SER A 985 49.78 -80.61 38.80
N ASN A 986 48.68 -81.37 38.74
CA ASN A 986 48.20 -82.10 37.55
C ASN A 986 46.72 -81.87 37.20
N ASP A 987 46.02 -80.90 37.79
CA ASP A 987 44.60 -80.63 37.46
C ASP A 987 44.40 -79.76 36.21
N PHE A 988 45.47 -79.42 35.49
CA PHE A 988 45.42 -78.87 34.14
C PHE A 988 46.07 -79.85 33.16
N ASP A 989 45.30 -80.80 32.60
CA ASP A 989 45.23 -80.99 31.13
C ASP A 989 44.23 -82.09 30.70
N THR A 990 43.33 -81.75 29.78
CA THR A 990 43.02 -82.56 28.56
C THR A 990 42.49 -81.66 27.44
N GLN A 991 43.42 -81.17 26.63
CA GLN A 991 43.43 -81.06 25.15
C GLN A 991 42.19 -81.46 24.31
N ASN A 992 41.85 -80.59 23.34
CA ASN A 992 41.82 -80.79 21.86
C ASN A 992 40.87 -79.75 21.22
N ASN A 993 41.09 -79.12 20.06
CA ASN A 993 42.16 -79.02 19.08
C ASN A 993 41.80 -77.81 18.20
N ASN A 994 42.76 -76.96 17.86
CA ASN A 994 42.70 -76.08 16.68
C ASN A 994 42.77 -76.95 15.39
N PRO A 995 42.50 -76.51 14.13
CA PRO A 995 42.81 -75.17 13.60
C PRO A 995 41.95 -74.65 12.38
N ILE A 996 42.40 -73.48 11.87
CA ILE A 996 42.38 -72.95 10.47
C ILE A 996 41.21 -72.05 9.99
N LYS A 997 41.64 -70.81 9.72
CA LYS A 997 41.13 -69.66 8.93
C LYS A 997 40.64 -69.99 7.49
N PRO A 998 39.94 -69.06 6.80
CA PRO A 998 40.57 -67.86 6.21
C PRO A 998 40.43 -66.57 7.00
#